data_AF-A0A9P9L052-F1
#
_entry.id   AF-A0A9P9L052-F1
#
_cell.length_a   1.000
_cell.length_b   1.000
_cell.length_c   1.000
_cell.angle_alpha   90.00
_cell.angle_beta   90.00
_cell.angle_gamma   90.00
#
_symmetry.space_group_name_H-M   'P 1'
#
loop_
_entity.id
_entity.type
_entity.pdbx_description
1 polymer ?
#
loop_
_entity_poly.entity_id
_entity_poly.type
_entity_poly.pdbx_seq_one_letter_code
_entity_poly.pdbx_strand_id
1 'polypeptide(L)'
;MSMILAPYNDAMRIGQGFNSYTHELCIDGAVLVKSADQGEQNQTKTIESPAQIVSYSARVVEKLSDVVEGMNVSYCSSIKKGTVAVSGSSSTIDETTFKTADLNIVVTVKVTNQTTVIKENAEFQHIDGIEPGSTLFNESYGDSYISGFIKGGEFTGIISLKVLDRSRVESTVKAIKSGLDAKDKAAEGLTLNTYGSDSSTELSTALKNTESHVSVAWMGGGQVKDETTLWDVSSVFAAAAAFPKRVSECPQRTWAILTKYKSNRSFVEWSHNKMFKALEYDQVSSYTAELFDSYMDYKMLLKDLQNIIDDRDGFEPRMGVKDALDTSMETLLSVRSALREEQSKIITAINVLSRDPSVLRRQGSWAALHRSDKVTAIIQRALGKLAGSEATEVAVHVASASDSDGVVELDDEEPVSKKDFNFATLLPAEVWKDVMPVAKPNYAPITTAPSVGMQAQLGLSGFIPAAPSDDANWVSSKIQVTQSYEEMRKELEKQRAEVDKLRAECDAKIAEAMSKAQQAEASRDSLNQTLTSQLKTKERQAAEAENRRVVIEQELNNVRGQLQTRTAERDDNARDRDNVKMRLESTTNELNVARSQLIPGERDQLHIFHVQWGQSLPVQLGGVIDKCYSYHSQNRPIPITVEFFNNQDSLRGTSKLAIFVYRKNKSGPIKVKGAMEASTLVFD
;
A
#
# COMPACT_ATOMS: atom_id res chain seq x y z
N MET A 1 -8.15 20.35 -5.58
CA MET A 1 -8.00 19.18 -6.46
C MET A 1 -8.30 17.94 -5.65
N SER A 2 -8.73 16.84 -6.25
CA SER A 2 -8.74 15.53 -5.59
C SER A 2 -7.30 15.09 -5.25
N MET A 3 -7.13 14.30 -4.19
CA MET A 3 -5.85 13.63 -3.93
C MET A 3 -5.70 12.47 -4.91
N ILE A 4 -4.55 12.38 -5.58
CA ILE A 4 -4.20 11.22 -6.40
C ILE A 4 -3.54 10.19 -5.47
N LEU A 5 -4.01 8.95 -5.52
CA LEU A 5 -3.63 7.89 -4.59
C LEU A 5 -3.14 6.66 -5.35
N ALA A 6 -2.20 5.93 -4.77
CA ALA A 6 -1.79 4.60 -5.21
C ALA A 6 -1.68 3.64 -4.01
N PRO A 7 -2.04 2.34 -4.16
CA PRO A 7 -1.84 1.32 -3.14
C PRO A 7 -0.39 1.27 -2.64
N TYR A 8 -0.22 1.32 -1.31
CA TYR A 8 1.07 1.38 -0.68
C TYR A 8 1.90 0.09 -0.88
N ASN A 9 3.22 0.24 -0.88
CA ASN A 9 4.21 -0.83 -0.95
C ASN A 9 5.40 -0.42 -0.07
N ASP A 10 5.99 -1.33 0.70
CA ASP A 10 7.14 -1.04 1.58
C ASP A 10 8.43 -0.63 0.86
N ALA A 11 8.49 -0.76 -0.47
CA ALA A 11 9.52 -0.16 -1.30
C ALA A 11 9.38 1.38 -1.45
N MET A 12 8.20 1.96 -1.22
CA MET A 12 7.92 3.39 -1.45
C MET A 12 8.62 4.33 -0.44
N ARG A 13 9.18 5.43 -0.93
CA ARG A 13 9.77 6.51 -0.12
C ARG A 13 9.12 7.86 -0.39
N ILE A 14 9.14 8.76 0.59
CA ILE A 14 8.75 10.17 0.38
C ILE A 14 9.79 10.82 -0.53
N GLY A 15 9.34 11.56 -1.55
CA GLY A 15 10.23 12.21 -2.53
C GLY A 15 10.64 11.32 -3.70
N GLN A 16 10.28 10.04 -3.70
CA GLN A 16 10.52 9.11 -4.81
C GLN A 16 9.59 9.40 -5.99
N GLY A 17 10.13 9.30 -7.22
CA GLY A 17 9.34 9.41 -8.45
C GLY A 17 8.40 8.23 -8.67
N PHE A 18 7.28 8.45 -9.35
CA PHE A 18 6.24 7.46 -9.55
C PHE A 18 5.46 7.67 -10.84
N ASN A 19 5.26 6.59 -11.60
CA ASN A 19 4.37 6.61 -12.76
C ASN A 19 2.93 6.23 -12.34
N SER A 20 2.03 7.21 -12.32
CA SER A 20 0.64 7.03 -11.88
C SER A 20 -0.25 6.29 -12.89
N TYR A 21 0.29 5.83 -14.02
CA TYR A 21 -0.42 5.00 -15.00
C TYR A 21 0.03 3.54 -14.94
N THR A 22 1.34 3.26 -14.82
CA THR A 22 1.85 1.89 -14.76
C THR A 22 1.98 1.34 -13.34
N HIS A 23 1.98 2.24 -12.33
CA HIS A 23 2.30 1.97 -10.92
C HIS A 23 3.71 1.40 -10.71
N GLU A 24 4.63 1.76 -11.60
CA GLU A 24 6.06 1.49 -11.46
C GLU A 24 6.71 2.57 -10.59
N LEU A 25 7.58 2.14 -9.66
CA LEU A 25 8.42 3.01 -8.85
C LEU A 25 9.54 3.56 -9.75
N CYS A 26 9.76 4.87 -9.72
CA CYS A 26 10.84 5.53 -10.44
C CYS A 26 11.95 5.94 -9.45
N ILE A 27 12.85 6.85 -9.86
CA ILE A 27 14.05 7.20 -9.10
C ILE A 27 13.75 7.68 -7.67
N ASP A 28 14.53 7.20 -6.70
CA ASP A 28 14.49 7.69 -5.32
C ASP A 28 15.09 9.10 -5.21
N GLY A 29 14.58 9.92 -4.30
CA GLY A 29 15.03 11.30 -4.13
C GLY A 29 14.73 12.25 -5.30
N ALA A 30 13.84 11.90 -6.23
CA ALA A 30 13.36 12.77 -7.32
C ALA A 30 12.94 14.18 -6.84
N VAL A 31 12.44 14.27 -5.60
CA VAL A 31 12.18 15.51 -4.88
C VAL A 31 12.78 15.40 -3.48
N LEU A 32 13.79 16.23 -3.19
CA LEU A 32 14.36 16.38 -1.86
C LEU A 32 13.37 17.13 -0.96
N VAL A 33 13.06 16.55 0.20
CA VAL A 33 12.26 17.23 1.23
C VAL A 33 13.20 17.88 2.23
N LYS A 34 13.32 19.21 2.20
CA LYS A 34 14.04 19.94 3.24
C LYS A 34 13.25 19.88 4.54
N SER A 35 13.67 18.98 5.43
CA SER A 35 13.20 18.98 6.82
C SER A 35 13.40 20.37 7.41
N ALA A 36 12.32 21.00 7.84
CA ALA A 36 12.41 22.26 8.59
C ALA A 36 13.14 21.96 9.91
N ASP A 37 14.32 22.57 10.05
CA ASP A 37 15.26 22.59 11.17
C ASP A 37 15.42 21.34 12.06
N GLN A 38 16.68 20.91 12.20
CA GLN A 38 17.13 20.02 13.28
C GLN A 38 17.06 20.77 14.64
N GLY A 39 15.84 20.99 15.13
CA GLY A 39 15.56 21.72 16.37
C GLY A 39 14.32 21.20 17.11
N GLU A 40 13.24 20.84 16.40
CA GLU A 40 12.07 20.24 17.03
C GLU A 40 12.27 18.73 17.29
N GLN A 41 12.87 18.41 18.43
CA GLN A 41 12.84 17.06 19.00
C GLN A 41 11.40 16.52 19.08
N ASN A 42 11.13 15.37 18.46
CA ASN A 42 10.05 14.41 18.79
C ASN A 42 8.74 14.98 19.39
N GLN A 43 8.26 16.12 18.90
CA GLN A 43 6.90 16.61 19.17
C GLN A 43 5.94 16.03 18.15
N THR A 44 5.89 14.68 18.12
CA THR A 44 4.60 14.03 18.06
C THR A 44 3.79 14.52 19.26
N LYS A 45 3.07 15.63 19.07
CA LYS A 45 1.89 15.92 19.86
C LYS A 45 0.96 14.74 19.64
N THR A 46 0.90 13.85 20.63
CA THR A 46 -0.12 12.80 20.70
C THR A 46 -1.46 13.50 20.88
N ILE A 47 -2.07 13.90 19.76
CA ILE A 47 -3.47 14.28 19.71
C ILE A 47 -4.23 13.04 20.17
N GLU A 48 -4.98 13.19 21.26
CA GLU A 48 -5.76 12.11 21.85
C GLU A 48 -6.74 11.57 20.81
N SER A 49 -6.49 10.34 20.33
CA SER A 49 -7.21 9.67 19.24
C SER A 49 -7.33 10.54 17.96
N PRO A 50 -6.36 10.47 17.01
CA PRO A 50 -6.49 11.22 15.75
C PRO A 50 -7.75 10.76 15.01
N ALA A 51 -8.65 11.71 14.75
CA ALA A 51 -10.05 11.45 14.43
C ALA A 51 -10.21 10.45 13.27
N GLN A 52 -10.69 9.24 13.59
CA GLN A 52 -10.80 8.16 12.63
C GLN A 52 -11.95 8.43 11.66
N ILE A 53 -11.63 8.73 10.40
CA ILE A 53 -12.61 8.89 9.34
C ILE A 53 -12.90 7.51 8.77
N VAL A 54 -14.14 7.05 8.91
CA VAL A 54 -14.62 5.76 8.38
C VAL A 54 -15.58 6.02 7.23
N SER A 55 -15.35 5.34 6.11
CA SER A 55 -16.26 5.30 4.97
C SER A 55 -16.61 3.86 4.66
N TYR A 56 -17.90 3.55 4.68
CA TYR A 56 -18.46 2.27 4.25
C TYR A 56 -19.10 2.43 2.87
N SER A 57 -18.98 1.42 2.01
CA SER A 57 -19.72 1.30 0.77
C SER A 57 -20.07 -0.17 0.53
N ALA A 58 -21.29 -0.45 0.10
CA ALA A 58 -21.71 -1.77 -0.35
C ALA A 58 -22.52 -1.57 -1.63
N ARG A 59 -21.97 -1.96 -2.78
CA ARG A 59 -22.56 -1.69 -4.10
C ARG A 59 -22.57 -2.92 -4.97
N VAL A 60 -23.59 -3.06 -5.80
CA VAL A 60 -23.54 -3.99 -6.94
C VAL A 60 -22.58 -3.45 -7.98
N VAL A 61 -21.81 -4.34 -8.59
CA VAL A 61 -20.84 -4.01 -9.64
C VAL A 61 -20.98 -4.98 -10.82
N GLU A 62 -20.91 -4.45 -12.04
CA GLU A 62 -21.07 -5.23 -13.27
C GLU A 62 -19.75 -5.34 -14.07
N LYS A 63 -18.83 -4.39 -13.93
CA LYS A 63 -17.50 -4.43 -14.56
C LYS A 63 -16.38 -4.63 -13.55
N LEU A 64 -15.30 -5.30 -13.95
CA LEU A 64 -14.14 -5.48 -13.07
C LEU A 64 -13.32 -4.19 -12.97
N SER A 65 -13.39 -3.33 -13.99
CA SER A 65 -12.78 -1.99 -13.99
C SER A 65 -13.27 -1.12 -12.83
N ASP A 66 -14.58 -1.07 -12.57
CA ASP A 66 -15.18 -0.32 -11.44
C ASP A 66 -14.62 -0.76 -10.07
N VAL A 67 -14.27 -2.05 -9.92
CA VAL A 67 -13.66 -2.60 -8.70
C VAL A 67 -12.20 -2.14 -8.58
N VAL A 68 -11.44 -2.29 -9.66
CA VAL A 68 -10.04 -1.90 -9.78
C VAL A 68 -9.85 -0.40 -9.51
N GLU A 69 -10.73 0.44 -10.03
CA GLU A 69 -10.76 1.88 -9.75
C GLU A 69 -11.05 2.18 -8.28
N GLY A 70 -12.04 1.49 -7.68
CA GLY A 70 -12.37 1.63 -6.26
C GLY A 70 -11.21 1.30 -5.31
N MET A 71 -10.28 0.46 -5.76
CA MET A 71 -9.06 0.08 -5.05
C MET A 71 -7.82 0.94 -5.43
N ASN A 72 -7.99 1.94 -6.31
CA ASN A 72 -6.90 2.71 -6.94
C ASN A 72 -5.83 1.83 -7.62
N VAL A 73 -6.16 0.63 -8.10
CA VAL A 73 -5.20 -0.26 -8.77
C VAL A 73 -5.08 0.14 -10.25
N SER A 74 -3.87 0.20 -10.79
CA SER A 74 -3.67 0.55 -12.20
C SER A 74 -4.17 -0.55 -13.16
N TYR A 75 -4.98 -0.14 -14.13
CA TYR A 75 -5.39 -0.97 -15.27
C TYR A 75 -4.19 -1.49 -16.07
N CYS A 76 -3.22 -0.62 -16.39
CA CYS A 76 -2.02 -0.96 -17.14
C CYS A 76 -1.17 -2.01 -16.40
N SER A 77 -0.97 -1.83 -15.09
CA SER A 77 -0.28 -2.79 -14.22
C SER A 77 -1.00 -4.16 -14.20
N SER A 78 -2.33 -4.14 -14.13
CA SER A 78 -3.16 -5.36 -14.08
C SER A 78 -3.19 -6.11 -15.42
N ILE A 79 -3.21 -5.39 -16.55
CA ILE A 79 -3.06 -5.99 -17.89
C ILE A 79 -1.66 -6.60 -18.05
N LYS A 80 -0.58 -5.83 -17.73
CA LYS A 80 0.81 -6.31 -17.79
C LYS A 80 1.03 -7.58 -16.95
N LYS A 81 0.39 -7.68 -15.78
CA LYS A 81 0.46 -8.86 -14.87
C LYS A 81 -0.50 -9.99 -15.26
N GLY A 82 -1.49 -9.73 -16.10
CA GLY A 82 -2.57 -10.66 -16.44
C GLY A 82 -3.56 -10.98 -15.29
N THR A 83 -3.48 -10.26 -14.17
CA THR A 83 -4.33 -10.47 -12.99
C THR A 83 -4.45 -9.20 -12.14
N VAL A 84 -5.53 -9.08 -11.37
CA VAL A 84 -5.70 -8.01 -10.38
C VAL A 84 -5.10 -8.42 -9.04
N ALA A 85 -3.92 -7.87 -8.73
CA ALA A 85 -3.22 -8.01 -7.46
C ALA A 85 -3.08 -6.63 -6.79
N VAL A 86 -3.43 -6.55 -5.50
CA VAL A 86 -3.30 -5.34 -4.68
C VAL A 86 -1.91 -5.32 -4.04
N SER A 87 -1.18 -4.21 -4.15
CA SER A 87 0.06 -4.05 -3.36
C SER A 87 -0.26 -4.09 -1.87
N GLY A 88 0.50 -4.87 -1.11
CA GLY A 88 0.39 -4.95 0.36
C GLY A 88 -0.59 -6.00 0.92
N SER A 89 -1.43 -6.63 0.09
CA SER A 89 -2.24 -7.79 0.51
C SER A 89 -1.88 -9.06 -0.28
N SER A 90 -2.13 -10.23 0.33
CA SER A 90 -1.81 -11.52 -0.28
C SER A 90 -2.91 -12.07 -1.22
N SER A 91 -4.04 -11.39 -1.36
CA SER A 91 -5.19 -11.89 -2.13
C SER A 91 -5.33 -11.21 -3.49
N THR A 92 -5.33 -12.03 -4.54
CA THR A 92 -5.76 -11.68 -5.90
C THR A 92 -7.28 -11.81 -6.03
N ILE A 93 -7.87 -11.03 -6.94
CA ILE A 93 -9.28 -11.23 -7.30
C ILE A 93 -9.40 -12.46 -8.21
N ASP A 94 -10.31 -13.38 -7.92
CA ASP A 94 -10.69 -14.43 -8.88
C ASP A 94 -11.55 -13.81 -9.98
N GLU A 95 -10.90 -13.41 -11.07
CA GLU A 95 -11.58 -12.78 -12.20
C GLU A 95 -12.52 -13.76 -12.92
N THR A 96 -12.31 -15.09 -12.77
CA THR A 96 -13.14 -16.10 -13.44
C THR A 96 -14.47 -16.30 -12.73
N THR A 97 -14.49 -16.33 -11.39
CA THR A 97 -15.74 -16.38 -10.64
C THR A 97 -16.47 -15.03 -10.67
N PHE A 98 -15.75 -13.91 -10.69
CA PHE A 98 -16.37 -12.59 -10.91
C PHE A 98 -17.10 -12.50 -12.27
N LYS A 99 -16.46 -12.95 -13.36
CA LYS A 99 -17.05 -12.89 -14.72
C LYS A 99 -18.13 -13.95 -15.00
N THR A 100 -18.24 -15.00 -14.19
CA THR A 100 -19.25 -16.08 -14.36
C THR A 100 -20.38 -16.06 -13.33
N ALA A 101 -20.38 -15.09 -12.42
CA ALA A 101 -21.48 -14.81 -11.51
C ALA A 101 -22.62 -14.06 -12.20
N ASP A 102 -23.85 -14.29 -11.76
CA ASP A 102 -25.03 -13.55 -12.23
C ASP A 102 -25.15 -12.18 -11.56
N LEU A 103 -24.45 -11.98 -10.45
CA LEU A 103 -24.42 -10.73 -9.69
C LEU A 103 -23.13 -10.64 -8.85
N ASN A 104 -22.42 -9.51 -8.88
CA ASN A 104 -21.31 -9.24 -7.98
C ASN A 104 -21.67 -8.07 -7.04
N ILE A 105 -21.35 -8.22 -5.75
CA ILE A 105 -21.48 -7.20 -4.71
C ILE A 105 -20.09 -6.92 -4.14
N VAL A 106 -19.71 -5.64 -4.07
CA VAL A 106 -18.44 -5.20 -3.48
C VAL A 106 -18.73 -4.43 -2.20
N VAL A 107 -18.14 -4.88 -1.10
CA VAL A 107 -18.27 -4.33 0.25
C VAL A 107 -16.92 -3.77 0.68
N THR A 108 -16.82 -2.45 0.72
CA THR A 108 -15.57 -1.72 0.98
C THR A 108 -15.67 -0.92 2.27
N VAL A 109 -14.65 -1.02 3.14
CA VAL A 109 -14.50 -0.16 4.32
C VAL A 109 -13.14 0.53 4.26
N LYS A 110 -13.15 1.84 4.07
CA LYS A 110 -11.95 2.69 4.04
C LYS A 110 -11.87 3.45 5.36
N VAL A 111 -10.76 3.27 6.07
CA VAL A 111 -10.53 3.80 7.41
C VAL A 111 -9.26 4.64 7.40
N THR A 112 -9.37 5.94 7.69
CA THR A 112 -8.23 6.86 7.76
C THR A 112 -8.03 7.31 9.20
N ASN A 113 -6.87 7.00 9.78
CA ASN A 113 -6.46 7.44 11.12
C ASN A 113 -5.44 8.59 11.08
N GLN A 114 -4.58 8.64 10.05
CA GLN A 114 -3.58 9.70 9.92
C GLN A 114 -3.21 9.92 8.45
N THR A 115 -3.17 11.17 8.02
CA THR A 115 -2.67 11.58 6.70
C THR A 115 -1.38 12.36 6.88
N THR A 116 -0.30 11.89 6.25
CA THR A 116 1.02 12.54 6.26
C THR A 116 1.33 13.06 4.86
N VAL A 117 1.70 14.34 4.74
CA VAL A 117 2.00 15.02 3.46
C VAL A 117 3.16 15.98 3.66
N ILE A 118 4.04 16.14 2.67
CA ILE A 118 5.09 17.17 2.66
C ILE A 118 4.43 18.55 2.73
N LYS A 119 4.83 19.36 3.72
CA LYS A 119 4.46 20.77 3.81
C LYS A 119 5.50 21.60 3.06
N GLU A 120 5.22 21.84 1.78
CA GLU A 120 5.77 22.89 0.89
C GLU A 120 7.30 22.90 0.60
N ASN A 121 8.15 22.33 1.45
CA ASN A 121 9.62 22.27 1.33
C ASN A 121 10.14 21.18 0.36
N ALA A 122 9.52 21.06 -0.82
CA ALA A 122 9.73 19.98 -1.77
C ALA A 122 10.54 20.45 -2.99
N GLU A 123 11.85 20.18 -3.05
CA GLU A 123 12.76 20.64 -4.12
C GLU A 123 13.12 19.53 -5.10
N PHE A 124 12.71 19.68 -6.36
CA PHE A 124 12.97 18.75 -7.45
C PHE A 124 14.48 18.61 -7.74
N GLN A 125 14.97 17.38 -7.82
CA GLN A 125 16.37 17.07 -8.09
C GLN A 125 16.51 16.63 -9.55
N HIS A 126 17.03 17.51 -10.41
CA HIS A 126 17.30 17.17 -11.80
C HIS A 126 18.60 16.36 -11.96
N ILE A 127 18.64 15.49 -12.96
CA ILE A 127 19.84 14.83 -13.44
C ILE A 127 20.29 15.52 -14.73
N ASP A 128 21.58 15.85 -14.79
CA ASP A 128 22.16 16.48 -15.97
C ASP A 128 22.09 15.54 -17.18
N GLY A 129 21.71 16.09 -18.34
CA GLY A 129 21.43 15.31 -19.55
C GLY A 129 19.99 14.77 -19.66
N ILE A 130 19.16 14.81 -18.60
CA ILE A 130 17.75 14.42 -18.68
C ILE A 130 16.86 15.65 -18.95
N GLU A 131 16.20 15.66 -20.11
CA GLU A 131 15.33 16.77 -20.53
C GLU A 131 13.86 16.54 -20.09
N PRO A 132 13.17 17.54 -19.50
CA PRO A 132 11.78 17.38 -19.03
C PRO A 132 10.82 17.04 -20.18
N GLY A 133 10.09 15.93 -20.05
CA GLY A 133 9.15 15.45 -21.08
C GLY A 133 9.79 14.58 -22.17
N SER A 134 11.12 14.35 -22.13
CA SER A 134 11.77 13.29 -22.92
C SER A 134 11.32 11.91 -22.47
N THR A 135 11.50 10.89 -23.32
CA THR A 135 11.25 9.49 -22.93
C THR A 135 12.11 9.06 -21.74
N LEU A 136 13.37 9.50 -21.70
CA LEU A 136 14.29 9.21 -20.60
C LEU A 136 13.82 9.85 -19.28
N PHE A 137 13.28 11.06 -19.31
CA PHE A 137 12.64 11.68 -18.14
C PHE A 137 11.43 10.87 -17.68
N ASN A 138 10.55 10.50 -18.60
CA ASN A 138 9.33 9.75 -18.29
C ASN A 138 9.64 8.37 -17.68
N GLU A 139 10.69 7.70 -18.14
CA GLU A 139 11.14 6.40 -17.61
C GLU A 139 11.95 6.54 -16.30
N SER A 140 12.66 7.66 -16.07
CA SER A 140 13.46 7.91 -14.86
C SER A 140 12.67 8.49 -13.68
N TYR A 141 11.71 9.39 -13.94
CA TYR A 141 10.98 10.16 -12.93
C TYR A 141 9.49 9.82 -12.81
N GLY A 142 8.89 9.25 -13.85
CA GLY A 142 7.44 9.16 -13.99
C GLY A 142 6.77 10.53 -14.22
N ASP A 143 5.47 10.61 -13.97
CA ASP A 143 4.68 11.85 -14.09
C ASP A 143 4.38 12.53 -12.74
N SER A 144 4.69 11.83 -11.65
CA SER A 144 4.42 12.26 -10.27
C SER A 144 5.54 11.85 -9.32
N TYR A 145 5.49 12.36 -8.09
CA TYR A 145 6.31 11.88 -6.97
C TYR A 145 5.44 11.60 -5.75
N ILE A 146 5.93 10.72 -4.88
CA ILE A 146 5.27 10.34 -3.63
C ILE A 146 5.45 11.48 -2.62
N SER A 147 4.37 12.21 -2.35
CA SER A 147 4.36 13.38 -1.47
C SER A 147 3.77 13.12 -0.09
N GLY A 148 3.31 11.89 0.18
CA GLY A 148 2.70 11.56 1.46
C GLY A 148 2.27 10.09 1.57
N PHE A 149 1.81 9.72 2.76
CA PHE A 149 1.20 8.42 3.04
C PHE A 149 -0.07 8.59 3.89
N ILE A 150 -1.09 7.79 3.60
CA ILE A 150 -2.29 7.63 4.42
C ILE A 150 -2.15 6.36 5.25
N LYS A 151 -2.41 6.49 6.56
CA LYS A 151 -2.34 5.42 7.55
C LYS A 151 -3.72 5.17 8.16
N GLY A 152 -4.09 3.90 8.29
CA GLY A 152 -5.37 3.43 8.77
C GLY A 152 -5.57 1.98 8.29
N GLY A 153 -6.62 1.73 7.53
CA GLY A 153 -6.91 0.41 6.98
C GLY A 153 -7.91 0.45 5.84
N GLU A 154 -7.85 -0.56 4.98
CA GLU A 154 -8.77 -0.75 3.87
C GLU A 154 -9.22 -2.22 3.85
N PHE A 155 -10.52 -2.45 3.78
CA PHE A 155 -11.15 -3.76 3.63
C PHE A 155 -11.96 -3.75 2.33
N THR A 156 -11.91 -4.82 1.54
CA THR A 156 -12.72 -5.03 0.34
C THR A 156 -13.10 -6.50 0.24
N GLY A 157 -14.37 -6.80 0.51
CA GLY A 157 -14.98 -8.09 0.24
C GLY A 157 -15.71 -8.07 -1.12
N ILE A 158 -15.46 -9.07 -1.95
CA ILE A 158 -16.12 -9.28 -3.24
C ILE A 158 -16.95 -10.56 -3.10
N ILE A 159 -18.28 -10.40 -3.23
CA ILE A 159 -19.26 -11.48 -3.12
C ILE A 159 -19.84 -11.71 -4.51
N SER A 160 -19.47 -12.84 -5.10
CA SER A 160 -19.90 -13.29 -6.42
C SER A 160 -21.05 -14.30 -6.24
N LEU A 161 -22.25 -13.94 -6.70
CA LEU A 161 -23.47 -14.72 -6.52
C LEU A 161 -23.91 -15.35 -7.84
N LYS A 162 -24.24 -16.64 -7.78
CA LYS A 162 -24.67 -17.45 -8.92
C LYS A 162 -26.03 -18.06 -8.61
N VAL A 163 -27.04 -17.74 -9.41
CA VAL A 163 -28.44 -18.16 -9.15
C VAL A 163 -28.60 -19.63 -9.50
N LEU A 164 -29.16 -20.42 -8.58
CA LEU A 164 -29.39 -21.86 -8.78
C LEU A 164 -30.50 -22.10 -9.80
N ASP A 165 -31.62 -21.38 -9.67
CA ASP A 165 -32.74 -21.45 -10.61
C ASP A 165 -32.52 -20.50 -11.81
N ARG A 166 -32.07 -21.09 -12.92
CA ARG A 166 -31.83 -20.38 -14.20
C ARG A 166 -33.09 -19.76 -14.82
N SER A 167 -34.30 -20.17 -14.42
CA SER A 167 -35.55 -19.55 -14.87
C SER A 167 -35.88 -18.24 -14.12
N ARG A 168 -35.20 -17.97 -12.99
CA ARG A 168 -35.52 -16.88 -12.07
C ARG A 168 -34.41 -15.84 -11.89
N VAL A 169 -33.35 -15.89 -12.71
CA VAL A 169 -32.16 -15.02 -12.59
C VAL A 169 -32.54 -13.54 -12.45
N GLU A 170 -33.24 -12.96 -13.44
CA GLU A 170 -33.64 -11.55 -13.42
C GLU A 170 -34.43 -11.17 -12.17
N SER A 171 -35.40 -12.01 -11.77
CA SER A 171 -36.25 -11.76 -10.59
C SER A 171 -35.44 -11.77 -9.29
N THR A 172 -34.45 -12.65 -9.19
CA THR A 172 -33.59 -12.84 -8.01
C THR A 172 -32.56 -11.71 -7.93
N VAL A 173 -31.91 -11.39 -9.05
CA VAL A 173 -30.97 -10.27 -9.16
C VAL A 173 -31.66 -8.94 -8.86
N LYS A 174 -32.88 -8.71 -9.36
CA LYS A 174 -33.67 -7.52 -9.07
C LYS A 174 -34.06 -7.41 -7.59
N ALA A 175 -34.47 -8.52 -6.97
CA ALA A 175 -34.76 -8.56 -5.53
C ALA A 175 -33.52 -8.20 -4.70
N ILE A 176 -32.36 -8.81 -4.99
CA ILE A 176 -31.10 -8.54 -4.27
C ILE A 176 -30.65 -7.08 -4.47
N LYS A 177 -30.68 -6.54 -5.71
CA LYS A 177 -30.42 -5.12 -5.99
C LYS A 177 -31.31 -4.21 -5.12
N SER A 178 -32.62 -4.40 -5.17
CA SER A 178 -33.56 -3.59 -4.37
C SER A 178 -33.39 -3.72 -2.85
N GLY A 179 -32.98 -4.89 -2.35
CA GLY A 179 -32.70 -5.13 -0.93
C GLY A 179 -31.40 -4.48 -0.43
N LEU A 180 -30.48 -4.13 -1.34
CA LEU A 180 -29.30 -3.32 -1.06
C LEU A 180 -29.64 -1.82 -1.15
N ASP A 181 -30.22 -1.39 -2.28
CA ASP A 181 -30.58 0.01 -2.57
C ASP A 181 -31.52 0.61 -1.50
N ALA A 182 -32.37 -0.21 -0.88
CA ALA A 182 -33.27 0.20 0.20
C ALA A 182 -32.54 0.67 1.47
N LYS A 183 -31.28 0.25 1.69
CA LYS A 183 -30.49 0.63 2.88
C LYS A 183 -29.75 1.97 2.70
N ASP A 184 -29.44 2.39 1.46
CA ASP A 184 -28.75 3.65 1.16
C ASP A 184 -29.60 4.91 1.37
N LYS A 185 -30.91 4.79 1.57
CA LYS A 185 -31.80 5.93 1.90
C LYS A 185 -31.82 6.31 3.38
N ALA A 186 -31.19 5.53 4.24
CA ALA A 186 -30.88 5.97 5.61
C ALA A 186 -29.61 6.84 5.58
N ALA A 187 -29.77 8.13 5.87
CA ALA A 187 -28.61 8.98 6.15
C ALA A 187 -27.84 8.44 7.38
N GLU A 188 -26.53 8.71 7.43
CA GLU A 188 -25.57 8.12 8.39
C GLU A 188 -25.12 6.66 8.11
N GLY A 189 -25.23 6.24 6.84
CA GLY A 189 -24.39 5.20 6.25
C GLY A 189 -24.78 3.75 6.58
N LEU A 190 -23.92 2.81 6.16
CA LEU A 190 -24.08 1.37 6.41
C LEU A 190 -23.91 1.07 7.90
N THR A 191 -24.99 1.23 8.66
CA THR A 191 -25.15 0.74 10.04
C THR A 191 -25.22 -0.79 10.03
N LEU A 192 -24.06 -1.40 9.85
CA LEU A 192 -23.88 -2.82 9.53
C LEU A 192 -24.16 -3.78 10.71
N ASN A 193 -24.74 -3.24 11.79
CA ASN A 193 -25.37 -3.98 12.88
C ASN A 193 -26.68 -4.65 12.43
N THR A 194 -27.36 -4.09 11.41
CA THR A 194 -28.65 -4.57 10.86
C THR A 194 -28.49 -5.77 9.90
N TYR A 195 -27.61 -6.70 10.28
CA TYR A 195 -27.61 -8.10 9.85
C TYR A 195 -28.07 -9.04 11.00
N GLY A 196 -28.08 -8.55 12.26
CA GLY A 196 -28.48 -9.32 13.44
C GLY A 196 -29.92 -9.07 13.94
N SER A 197 -30.65 -8.10 13.39
CA SER A 197 -32.06 -7.83 13.70
C SER A 197 -32.79 -7.34 12.46
N ASP A 198 -33.97 -7.92 12.17
CA ASP A 198 -34.98 -7.45 11.21
C ASP A 198 -34.52 -6.97 9.82
N SER A 199 -33.50 -7.60 9.24
CA SER A 199 -33.28 -7.48 7.79
C SER A 199 -34.37 -8.27 7.04
N SER A 200 -34.92 -7.69 5.98
CA SER A 200 -36.14 -8.20 5.31
C SER A 200 -36.07 -9.69 4.94
N THR A 201 -37.20 -10.37 5.17
CA THR A 201 -37.41 -11.79 4.83
C THR A 201 -37.19 -12.09 3.36
N GLU A 202 -37.40 -11.11 2.48
CA GLU A 202 -37.20 -11.21 1.03
C GLU A 202 -35.71 -11.33 0.65
N LEU A 203 -34.82 -10.48 1.19
CA LEU A 203 -33.39 -10.51 0.87
C LEU A 203 -32.73 -11.82 1.35
N SER A 204 -33.06 -12.24 2.57
CA SER A 204 -32.57 -13.51 3.15
C SER A 204 -33.17 -14.74 2.46
N THR A 205 -34.32 -14.62 1.79
CA THR A 205 -34.90 -15.70 0.95
C THR A 205 -34.32 -15.70 -0.46
N ALA A 206 -33.98 -14.53 -1.03
CA ALA A 206 -33.32 -14.44 -2.33
C ALA A 206 -31.92 -15.07 -2.30
N LEU A 207 -31.12 -14.76 -1.27
CA LEU A 207 -29.76 -15.31 -1.09
C LEU A 207 -29.73 -16.84 -0.89
N LYS A 208 -30.79 -17.45 -0.33
CA LYS A 208 -30.89 -18.92 -0.20
C LYS A 208 -30.99 -19.66 -1.54
N ASN A 209 -31.37 -18.97 -2.62
CA ASN A 209 -31.46 -19.52 -3.96
C ASN A 209 -30.21 -19.21 -4.82
N THR A 210 -29.12 -18.76 -4.18
CA THR A 210 -27.83 -18.47 -4.83
C THR A 210 -26.68 -19.25 -4.19
N GLU A 211 -25.81 -19.79 -5.03
CA GLU A 211 -24.45 -20.17 -4.66
C GLU A 211 -23.62 -18.89 -4.49
N SER A 212 -22.86 -18.76 -3.39
CA SER A 212 -22.07 -17.57 -3.09
C SER A 212 -20.58 -17.90 -2.96
N HIS A 213 -19.76 -17.33 -3.85
CA HIS A 213 -18.31 -17.33 -3.72
C HIS A 213 -17.82 -16.00 -3.17
N VAL A 214 -16.82 -16.02 -2.30
CA VAL A 214 -16.35 -14.84 -1.55
C VAL A 214 -14.84 -14.74 -1.60
N SER A 215 -14.32 -13.62 -2.12
CA SER A 215 -12.92 -13.22 -1.98
C SER A 215 -12.82 -11.97 -1.12
N VAL A 216 -11.78 -11.85 -0.30
CA VAL A 216 -11.57 -10.70 0.59
C VAL A 216 -10.12 -10.26 0.56
N ALA A 217 -9.91 -8.96 0.41
CA ALA A 217 -8.62 -8.29 0.57
C ALA A 217 -8.73 -7.27 1.71
N TRP A 218 -7.69 -7.18 2.54
CA TRP A 218 -7.58 -6.13 3.54
C TRP A 218 -6.13 -5.73 3.81
N MET A 219 -5.95 -4.51 4.30
CA MET A 219 -4.71 -3.94 4.83
C MET A 219 -5.03 -3.13 6.09
N GLY A 220 -4.19 -3.19 7.11
CA GLY A 220 -4.52 -2.69 8.45
C GLY A 220 -5.54 -3.58 9.16
N GLY A 221 -5.73 -3.35 10.47
CA GLY A 221 -6.63 -4.16 11.29
C GLY A 221 -6.11 -5.55 11.68
N GLY A 222 -4.89 -5.90 11.27
CA GLY A 222 -4.26 -7.18 11.59
C GLY A 222 -5.10 -8.37 11.11
N GLN A 223 -5.40 -9.28 12.02
CA GLN A 223 -6.33 -10.38 11.79
C GLN A 223 -7.78 -9.89 11.90
N VAL A 224 -8.55 -9.94 10.80
CA VAL A 224 -9.94 -9.44 10.76
C VAL A 224 -11.02 -10.47 11.14
N LYS A 225 -10.69 -11.77 11.08
CA LYS A 225 -11.53 -12.91 11.51
C LYS A 225 -10.66 -14.07 12.01
N ASP A 226 -11.25 -15.02 12.71
CA ASP A 226 -10.57 -16.24 13.14
C ASP A 226 -10.23 -17.12 11.92
N GLU A 227 -9.04 -17.75 11.92
CA GLU A 227 -8.52 -18.49 10.76
C GLU A 227 -9.37 -19.72 10.40
N THR A 228 -10.01 -20.33 11.40
CA THR A 228 -10.90 -21.50 11.24
C THR A 228 -12.25 -21.18 10.61
N THR A 229 -12.64 -19.91 10.56
CA THR A 229 -13.96 -19.49 10.09
C THR A 229 -13.91 -19.25 8.59
N LEU A 230 -14.68 -20.01 7.82
CA LEU A 230 -14.79 -19.82 6.36
C LEU A 230 -15.39 -18.44 6.02
N TRP A 231 -15.14 -17.94 4.80
CA TRP A 231 -15.80 -16.71 4.33
C TRP A 231 -17.19 -17.03 3.77
N ASP A 232 -18.19 -16.29 4.22
CA ASP A 232 -19.56 -16.28 3.73
C ASP A 232 -20.10 -14.85 3.70
N VAL A 233 -21.30 -14.64 3.17
CA VAL A 233 -21.94 -13.32 3.10
C VAL A 233 -22.04 -12.65 4.48
N SER A 234 -22.38 -13.42 5.51
CA SER A 234 -22.58 -12.93 6.88
C SER A 234 -21.26 -12.49 7.53
N SER A 235 -20.22 -13.31 7.43
CA SER A 235 -18.90 -13.02 8.00
C SER A 235 -18.15 -11.89 7.29
N VAL A 236 -18.37 -11.67 5.99
CA VAL A 236 -17.88 -10.45 5.30
C VAL A 236 -18.48 -9.19 5.94
N PHE A 237 -19.79 -9.15 6.13
CA PHE A 237 -20.46 -8.00 6.73
C PHE A 237 -20.09 -7.84 8.22
N ALA A 238 -19.97 -8.93 8.99
CA ALA A 238 -19.54 -8.87 10.39
C ALA A 238 -18.08 -8.39 10.53
N ALA A 239 -17.16 -8.87 9.68
CA ALA A 239 -15.78 -8.41 9.65
C ALA A 239 -15.67 -6.94 9.26
N ALA A 240 -16.41 -6.51 8.23
CA ALA A 240 -16.50 -5.11 7.81
C ALA A 240 -17.02 -4.19 8.94
N ALA A 241 -18.05 -4.59 9.68
CA ALA A 241 -18.59 -3.84 10.81
C ALA A 241 -17.58 -3.68 11.96
N ALA A 242 -16.81 -4.74 12.25
CA ALA A 242 -15.76 -4.72 13.27
C ALA A 242 -14.46 -4.02 12.83
N PHE A 243 -14.28 -3.79 11.53
CA PHE A 243 -13.01 -3.40 10.94
C PHE A 243 -12.42 -2.09 11.50
N PRO A 244 -13.16 -0.97 11.66
CA PRO A 244 -12.57 0.29 12.12
C PRO A 244 -11.97 0.20 13.53
N LYS A 245 -12.56 -0.62 14.41
CA LYS A 245 -12.00 -0.88 15.74
C LYS A 245 -10.68 -1.64 15.65
N ARG A 246 -10.63 -2.73 14.88
CA ARG A 246 -9.36 -3.46 14.66
C ARG A 246 -8.29 -2.55 14.04
N VAL A 247 -8.69 -1.63 13.16
CA VAL A 247 -7.80 -0.66 12.52
C VAL A 247 -7.31 0.43 13.49
N SER A 248 -8.07 0.85 14.49
CA SER A 248 -7.53 1.78 15.51
C SER A 248 -6.48 1.12 16.40
N GLU A 249 -6.60 -0.19 16.63
CA GLU A 249 -5.62 -1.02 17.33
C GLU A 249 -4.38 -1.32 16.46
N CYS A 250 -4.57 -1.65 15.17
CA CYS A 250 -3.49 -2.05 14.23
C CYS A 250 -3.49 -1.27 12.89
N PRO A 251 -3.23 0.05 12.87
CA PRO A 251 -3.24 0.85 11.64
C PRO A 251 -1.96 0.68 10.82
N GLN A 252 -2.10 0.43 9.51
CA GLN A 252 -1.01 0.31 8.52
C GLN A 252 -1.06 1.43 7.48
N ARG A 253 0.00 1.60 6.67
CA ARG A 253 -0.06 2.50 5.49
C ARG A 253 -0.88 1.82 4.40
N THR A 254 -1.95 2.47 3.92
CA THR A 254 -2.84 1.92 2.89
C THR A 254 -2.52 2.50 1.51
N TRP A 255 -2.29 3.81 1.42
CA TRP A 255 -2.05 4.51 0.17
C TRP A 255 -0.86 5.46 0.26
N ALA A 256 -0.10 5.56 -0.84
CA ALA A 256 0.76 6.69 -1.13
C ALA A 256 -0.06 7.84 -1.73
N ILE A 257 0.24 9.07 -1.34
CA ILE A 257 -0.28 10.28 -1.96
C ILE A 257 0.70 10.72 -3.05
N LEU A 258 0.17 10.94 -4.25
CA LEU A 258 0.95 11.35 -5.41
C LEU A 258 0.73 12.84 -5.71
N THR A 259 1.81 13.52 -6.10
CA THR A 259 1.75 14.91 -6.58
C THR A 259 2.45 14.99 -7.93
N LYS A 260 1.75 15.53 -8.93
CA LYS A 260 2.31 15.70 -10.28
C LYS A 260 3.45 16.73 -10.25
N TYR A 261 4.50 16.55 -11.05
CA TYR A 261 5.62 17.49 -11.08
C TYR A 261 5.22 18.93 -11.45
N LYS A 262 4.17 19.11 -12.28
CA LYS A 262 3.56 20.41 -12.60
C LYS A 262 2.98 21.18 -11.40
N SER A 263 2.88 20.55 -10.23
CA SER A 263 2.46 21.19 -8.97
C SER A 263 3.64 21.53 -8.05
N ASN A 264 4.88 21.20 -8.43
CA ASN A 264 6.08 21.59 -7.70
C ASN A 264 6.72 22.84 -8.33
N ARG A 265 6.88 23.90 -7.54
CA ARG A 265 7.45 25.18 -8.00
C ARG A 265 8.84 25.03 -8.59
N SER A 266 9.75 24.33 -7.91
CA SER A 266 11.15 24.17 -8.35
C SER A 266 11.27 23.39 -9.67
N PHE A 267 10.40 22.40 -9.89
CA PHE A 267 10.29 21.72 -11.17
C PHE A 267 9.81 22.66 -12.29
N VAL A 268 8.80 23.50 -12.00
CA VAL A 268 8.29 24.48 -12.98
C VAL A 268 9.34 25.53 -13.31
N GLU A 269 10.09 26.03 -12.33
CA GLU A 269 11.19 27.00 -12.55
C GLU A 269 12.33 26.39 -13.39
N TRP A 270 12.69 25.12 -13.16
CA TRP A 270 13.68 24.39 -13.97
C TRP A 270 13.20 24.07 -15.39
N SER A 271 11.92 23.70 -15.56
CA SER A 271 11.38 23.30 -16.87
C SER A 271 10.86 24.46 -17.74
N HIS A 272 10.67 25.67 -17.17
CA HIS A 272 10.08 26.82 -17.85
C HIS A 272 10.70 27.16 -19.22
N ASN A 273 12.02 27.01 -19.35
CA ASN A 273 12.76 27.37 -20.58
C ASN A 273 12.96 26.18 -21.54
N LYS A 274 12.33 25.02 -21.27
CA LYS A 274 12.36 23.82 -22.12
C LYS A 274 10.95 23.47 -22.57
N MET A 275 10.81 22.81 -23.73
CA MET A 275 9.50 22.40 -24.27
C MET A 275 8.93 21.18 -23.52
N PHE A 276 8.59 21.37 -22.25
CA PHE A 276 8.00 20.34 -21.41
C PHE A 276 6.55 20.03 -21.82
N LYS A 277 6.30 18.77 -22.18
CA LYS A 277 4.96 18.21 -22.33
C LYS A 277 4.74 17.17 -21.23
N ALA A 278 3.91 17.51 -20.25
CA ALA A 278 3.55 16.60 -19.17
C ALA A 278 2.84 15.34 -19.71
N LEU A 279 3.13 14.20 -19.08
CA LEU A 279 2.30 12.99 -19.20
C LEU A 279 0.97 13.23 -18.47
N GLU A 280 -0.11 13.38 -19.22
CA GLU A 280 -1.47 13.55 -18.69
C GLU A 280 -2.31 12.30 -18.99
N TYR A 281 -2.34 11.38 -18.03
CA TYR A 281 -3.01 10.10 -18.16
C TYR A 281 -4.53 10.17 -17.95
N ASP A 282 -5.04 11.27 -17.39
CA ASP A 282 -6.44 11.47 -17.00
C ASP A 282 -7.42 11.17 -18.16
N GLN A 283 -7.04 11.47 -19.41
CA GLN A 283 -7.86 11.25 -20.61
C GLN A 283 -7.69 9.85 -21.24
N VAL A 284 -6.65 9.09 -20.89
CA VAL A 284 -6.45 7.70 -21.36
C VAL A 284 -6.88 6.67 -20.31
N SER A 285 -7.20 7.10 -19.09
CA SER A 285 -7.64 6.22 -18.00
C SER A 285 -8.91 5.45 -18.36
N SER A 286 -9.98 6.15 -18.78
CA SER A 286 -11.24 5.54 -19.22
C SER A 286 -11.07 4.60 -20.40
N TYR A 287 -10.27 5.00 -21.40
CA TYR A 287 -9.93 4.13 -22.53
C TYR A 287 -9.15 2.88 -22.10
N THR A 288 -8.25 3.01 -21.11
CA THR A 288 -7.52 1.87 -20.56
C THR A 288 -8.42 0.96 -19.71
N ALA A 289 -9.48 1.49 -19.10
CA ALA A 289 -10.51 0.68 -18.44
C ALA A 289 -11.27 -0.20 -19.45
N GLU A 290 -11.65 0.34 -20.61
CA GLU A 290 -12.26 -0.44 -21.71
C GLU A 290 -11.30 -1.52 -22.26
N LEU A 291 -10.01 -1.18 -22.41
CA LEU A 291 -8.97 -2.16 -22.77
C LEU A 291 -8.79 -3.24 -21.70
N PHE A 292 -8.89 -2.89 -20.42
CA PHE A 292 -8.79 -3.82 -19.29
C PHE A 292 -9.98 -4.81 -19.26
N ASP A 293 -11.22 -4.32 -19.36
CA ASP A 293 -12.40 -5.20 -19.43
C ASP A 293 -12.34 -6.09 -20.68
N SER A 294 -11.92 -5.55 -21.83
CA SER A 294 -11.71 -6.32 -23.07
C SER A 294 -10.64 -7.40 -22.90
N TYR A 295 -9.52 -7.09 -22.24
CA TYR A 295 -8.44 -8.03 -21.96
C TYR A 295 -8.88 -9.18 -21.05
N MET A 296 -9.71 -8.87 -20.04
CA MET A 296 -10.28 -9.88 -19.14
C MET A 296 -11.35 -10.73 -19.83
N ASP A 297 -12.12 -10.18 -20.75
CA ASP A 297 -13.03 -10.96 -21.60
C ASP A 297 -12.26 -11.87 -22.57
N TYR A 298 -11.13 -11.43 -23.14
CA TYR A 298 -10.22 -12.32 -23.88
C TYR A 298 -9.65 -13.44 -22.99
N LYS A 299 -9.36 -13.16 -21.71
CA LYS A 299 -8.94 -14.18 -20.73
C LYS A 299 -10.05 -15.21 -20.46
N MET A 300 -11.32 -14.80 -20.44
CA MET A 300 -12.46 -15.73 -20.32
C MET A 300 -12.67 -16.55 -21.60
N LEU A 301 -12.71 -15.91 -22.78
CA LEU A 301 -12.84 -16.60 -24.08
C LEU A 301 -11.77 -17.68 -24.29
N LEU A 302 -10.54 -17.46 -23.80
CA LEU A 302 -9.46 -18.45 -23.85
C LEU A 302 -9.68 -19.63 -22.87
N LYS A 303 -10.39 -19.41 -21.75
CA LYS A 303 -10.80 -20.47 -20.81
C LYS A 303 -11.98 -21.27 -21.39
N ASP A 304 -12.98 -20.58 -21.94
CA ASP A 304 -14.15 -21.20 -22.58
C ASP A 304 -13.74 -22.04 -23.78
N LEU A 305 -12.85 -21.52 -24.64
CA LEU A 305 -12.28 -22.25 -25.76
C LEU A 305 -11.45 -23.47 -25.32
N GLN A 306 -10.77 -23.41 -24.18
CA GLN A 306 -10.06 -24.57 -23.64
C GLN A 306 -11.06 -25.65 -23.18
N ASN A 307 -12.15 -25.27 -22.51
CA ASN A 307 -13.23 -26.20 -22.17
C ASN A 307 -13.82 -26.91 -23.41
N ILE A 308 -13.99 -26.19 -24.53
CA ILE A 308 -14.47 -26.74 -25.83
C ILE A 308 -13.41 -27.63 -26.52
N ILE A 309 -12.12 -27.40 -26.26
CA ILE A 309 -11.02 -28.25 -26.75
C ILE A 309 -10.97 -29.57 -25.97
N ASP A 310 -11.30 -29.53 -24.68
CA ASP A 310 -11.22 -30.64 -23.72
C ASP A 310 -12.46 -31.54 -23.74
N ASP A 311 -13.68 -30.98 -23.83
CA ASP A 311 -14.89 -31.70 -24.24
C ASP A 311 -15.48 -31.03 -25.50
N ARG A 312 -15.50 -31.79 -26.59
CA ARG A 312 -15.98 -31.34 -27.91
C ARG A 312 -17.41 -31.80 -28.20
N ASP A 313 -17.75 -32.97 -27.69
CA ASP A 313 -19.02 -33.63 -27.98
C ASP A 313 -20.17 -32.98 -27.22
N GLY A 314 -19.87 -32.29 -26.11
CA GLY A 314 -20.80 -31.40 -25.40
C GLY A 314 -21.17 -30.10 -26.14
N PHE A 315 -20.50 -29.73 -27.24
CA PHE A 315 -20.70 -28.44 -27.93
C PHE A 315 -21.12 -28.59 -29.40
N GLU A 316 -21.73 -27.54 -29.95
CA GLU A 316 -22.13 -27.41 -31.35
C GLU A 316 -21.94 -25.99 -31.91
N PRO A 317 -21.78 -25.82 -33.24
CA PRO A 317 -21.74 -24.51 -33.88
C PRO A 317 -23.03 -23.73 -33.65
N ARG A 318 -22.96 -22.41 -33.44
CA ARG A 318 -24.17 -21.60 -33.21
C ARG A 318 -25.05 -21.51 -34.47
N MET A 319 -26.16 -22.23 -34.45
CA MET A 319 -27.13 -22.27 -35.54
C MET A 319 -27.65 -20.88 -35.92
N GLY A 320 -27.69 -20.60 -37.23
CA GLY A 320 -28.23 -19.34 -37.77
C GLY A 320 -27.27 -18.14 -37.77
N VAL A 321 -26.06 -18.26 -37.22
CA VAL A 321 -25.04 -17.19 -37.27
C VAL A 321 -24.10 -17.38 -38.46
N LYS A 322 -23.89 -16.30 -39.22
CA LYS A 322 -22.89 -16.23 -40.30
C LYS A 322 -21.48 -16.33 -39.69
N ASP A 323 -20.63 -17.14 -40.31
CA ASP A 323 -19.23 -17.36 -39.90
C ASP A 323 -19.09 -17.93 -38.45
N ALA A 324 -20.09 -18.70 -37.99
CA ALA A 324 -20.03 -19.44 -36.73
C ALA A 324 -18.90 -20.50 -36.75
N LEU A 325 -18.19 -20.63 -35.62
CA LEU A 325 -17.06 -21.54 -35.47
C LEU A 325 -17.51 -23.00 -35.33
N ASP A 326 -16.76 -23.91 -35.93
CA ASP A 326 -16.93 -25.35 -35.78
C ASP A 326 -16.02 -25.93 -34.67
N THR A 327 -16.28 -27.19 -34.29
CA THR A 327 -15.58 -27.87 -33.20
C THR A 327 -14.33 -28.66 -33.64
N SER A 328 -13.86 -28.47 -34.89
CA SER A 328 -12.60 -29.06 -35.37
C SER A 328 -11.40 -28.63 -34.51
N MET A 329 -10.47 -29.57 -34.28
CA MET A 329 -9.19 -29.27 -33.62
C MET A 329 -8.45 -28.13 -34.31
N GLU A 330 -8.42 -28.11 -35.64
CA GLU A 330 -7.69 -27.12 -36.42
C GLU A 330 -8.27 -25.71 -36.24
N THR A 331 -9.60 -25.57 -36.34
CA THR A 331 -10.29 -24.29 -36.11
C THR A 331 -10.12 -23.82 -34.67
N LEU A 332 -10.36 -24.68 -33.68
CA LEU A 332 -10.23 -24.30 -32.26
C LEU A 332 -8.80 -23.88 -31.90
N LEU A 333 -7.77 -24.53 -32.47
CA LEU A 333 -6.37 -24.13 -32.28
C LEU A 333 -6.03 -22.81 -33.00
N SER A 334 -6.54 -22.59 -34.22
CA SER A 334 -6.32 -21.33 -34.95
C SER A 334 -6.99 -20.14 -34.27
N VAL A 335 -8.22 -20.31 -33.77
CA VAL A 335 -8.94 -19.33 -32.93
C VAL A 335 -8.17 -19.07 -31.63
N ARG A 336 -7.63 -20.11 -30.98
CA ARG A 336 -6.80 -19.94 -29.77
C ARG A 336 -5.56 -19.09 -30.05
N SER A 337 -4.94 -19.24 -31.23
CA SER A 337 -3.85 -18.37 -31.68
C SER A 337 -4.32 -16.94 -31.96
N ALA A 338 -5.46 -16.77 -32.62
CA ALA A 338 -6.02 -15.46 -32.94
C ALA A 338 -6.38 -14.64 -31.69
N LEU A 339 -7.04 -15.25 -30.70
CA LEU A 339 -7.37 -14.61 -29.42
C LEU A 339 -6.09 -14.18 -28.66
N ARG A 340 -5.00 -14.95 -28.74
CA ARG A 340 -3.70 -14.55 -28.18
C ARG A 340 -3.04 -13.41 -28.95
N GLU A 341 -3.20 -13.35 -30.27
CA GLU A 341 -2.73 -12.24 -31.11
C GLU A 341 -3.47 -10.93 -30.74
N GLU A 342 -4.81 -10.96 -30.61
CA GLU A 342 -5.60 -9.80 -30.15
C GLU A 342 -5.25 -9.39 -28.71
N GLN A 343 -5.12 -10.35 -27.78
CA GLN A 343 -4.69 -10.08 -26.39
C GLN A 343 -3.31 -9.39 -26.34
N SER A 344 -2.38 -9.78 -27.23
CA SER A 344 -1.04 -9.21 -27.33
C SER A 344 -1.04 -7.78 -27.93
N LYS A 345 -1.99 -7.47 -28.83
CA LYS A 345 -2.19 -6.09 -29.30
C LYS A 345 -2.60 -5.16 -28.16
N ILE A 346 -3.45 -5.61 -27.22
CA ILE A 346 -3.85 -4.77 -26.06
C ILE A 346 -2.63 -4.43 -25.19
N ILE A 347 -1.75 -5.41 -24.92
CA ILE A 347 -0.49 -5.18 -24.20
C ILE A 347 0.40 -4.18 -24.96
N THR A 348 0.47 -4.29 -26.30
CA THR A 348 1.21 -3.34 -27.15
C THR A 348 0.63 -1.93 -27.05
N ALA A 349 -0.69 -1.81 -27.10
CA ALA A 349 -1.42 -0.54 -27.04
C ALA A 349 -1.16 0.22 -25.73
N ILE A 350 -1.26 -0.44 -24.56
CA ILE A 350 -1.00 0.20 -23.26
C ILE A 350 0.47 0.60 -23.08
N ASN A 351 1.41 -0.11 -23.70
CA ASN A 351 2.82 0.27 -23.68
C ASN A 351 3.07 1.54 -24.51
N VAL A 352 2.34 1.75 -25.62
CA VAL A 352 2.35 3.03 -26.35
C VAL A 352 1.68 4.13 -25.51
N LEU A 353 0.51 3.88 -24.91
CA LEU A 353 -0.18 4.86 -24.04
C LEU A 353 0.65 5.27 -22.82
N SER A 354 1.45 4.36 -22.25
CA SER A 354 2.33 4.67 -21.11
C SER A 354 3.43 5.68 -21.48
N ARG A 355 3.90 5.66 -22.73
CA ARG A 355 4.98 6.51 -23.26
C ARG A 355 4.46 7.80 -23.91
N ASP A 356 3.32 7.75 -24.59
CA ASP A 356 2.65 8.91 -25.18
C ASP A 356 1.11 8.80 -25.06
N PRO A 357 0.51 9.34 -23.98
CA PRO A 357 -0.94 9.42 -23.81
C PRO A 357 -1.65 10.21 -24.92
N SER A 358 -0.94 11.10 -25.62
CA SER A 358 -1.55 11.99 -26.62
C SER A 358 -1.80 11.34 -27.98
N VAL A 359 -1.36 10.09 -28.18
CA VAL A 359 -1.58 9.34 -29.42
C VAL A 359 -3.06 9.17 -29.78
N LEU A 360 -3.95 9.00 -28.79
CA LEU A 360 -5.39 8.87 -29.03
C LEU A 360 -6.00 10.15 -29.63
N ARG A 361 -5.50 11.33 -29.23
CA ARG A 361 -5.91 12.61 -29.84
C ARG A 361 -5.46 12.75 -31.30
N ARG A 362 -4.45 11.99 -31.74
CA ARG A 362 -3.96 12.00 -33.13
C ARG A 362 -4.70 11.02 -34.04
N GLN A 363 -5.05 9.83 -33.54
CA GLN A 363 -5.53 8.73 -34.39
C GLN A 363 -7.05 8.63 -34.55
N GLY A 364 -7.84 9.25 -33.67
CA GLY A 364 -9.30 9.22 -33.77
C GLY A 364 -9.96 8.00 -33.14
N SER A 365 -11.26 7.81 -33.41
CA SER A 365 -12.14 7.00 -32.56
C SER A 365 -11.95 5.48 -32.65
N TRP A 366 -11.99 4.86 -31.48
CA TRP A 366 -12.07 3.43 -31.18
C TRP A 366 -13.26 2.70 -31.84
N ALA A 367 -14.41 3.36 -31.94
CA ALA A 367 -15.71 2.68 -31.92
C ALA A 367 -16.33 2.38 -33.31
N ALA A 368 -15.52 2.03 -34.33
CA ALA A 368 -15.99 1.98 -35.73
C ALA A 368 -15.55 0.73 -36.52
N LEU A 369 -15.95 -0.48 -36.07
CA LEU A 369 -15.70 -1.74 -36.79
C LEU A 369 -16.99 -2.54 -37.08
N HIS A 370 -17.09 -3.08 -38.30
CA HIS A 370 -18.09 -4.09 -38.66
C HIS A 370 -17.69 -5.48 -38.12
N ARG A 371 -18.67 -6.26 -37.63
CA ARG A 371 -18.44 -7.37 -36.69
C ARG A 371 -17.94 -8.67 -37.34
N SER A 372 -18.61 -9.19 -38.38
CA SER A 372 -18.28 -10.51 -38.95
C SER A 372 -16.95 -10.52 -39.71
N ASP A 373 -16.84 -9.68 -40.75
CA ASP A 373 -15.94 -10.00 -41.87
C ASP A 373 -14.45 -9.86 -41.51
N LYS A 374 -14.12 -9.10 -40.46
CA LYS A 374 -12.76 -9.02 -39.91
C LYS A 374 -12.38 -10.26 -39.08
N VAL A 375 -13.32 -10.88 -38.36
CA VAL A 375 -13.06 -12.11 -37.60
C VAL A 375 -12.74 -13.24 -38.57
N THR A 376 -13.55 -13.40 -39.62
CA THR A 376 -13.35 -14.38 -40.69
C THR A 376 -11.99 -14.21 -41.37
N ALA A 377 -11.58 -12.97 -41.67
CA ALA A 377 -10.26 -12.67 -42.22
C ALA A 377 -9.08 -12.94 -41.26
N ILE A 378 -9.30 -12.86 -39.94
CA ILE A 378 -8.30 -13.21 -38.92
C ILE A 378 -8.17 -14.73 -38.79
N ILE A 379 -9.29 -15.46 -38.76
CA ILE A 379 -9.30 -16.93 -38.72
C ILE A 379 -8.62 -17.51 -39.97
N GLN A 380 -8.93 -16.99 -41.17
CA GLN A 380 -8.25 -17.38 -42.41
C GLN A 380 -6.74 -17.14 -42.36
N ARG A 381 -6.29 -16.04 -41.73
CA ARG A 381 -4.86 -15.78 -41.51
C ARG A 381 -4.24 -16.76 -40.50
N ALA A 382 -4.95 -17.11 -39.44
CA ALA A 382 -4.47 -18.05 -38.43
C ALA A 382 -4.36 -19.49 -38.97
N LEU A 383 -5.35 -19.93 -39.77
CA LEU A 383 -5.30 -21.19 -40.52
C LEU A 383 -4.15 -21.19 -41.53
N GLY A 384 -3.97 -20.09 -42.29
CA GLY A 384 -2.83 -19.94 -43.21
C GLY A 384 -1.46 -20.01 -42.52
N LYS A 385 -1.32 -19.46 -41.30
CA LYS A 385 -0.10 -19.59 -40.46
C LYS A 385 0.14 -21.03 -39.99
N LEU A 386 -0.90 -21.85 -39.85
CA LEU A 386 -0.79 -23.27 -39.44
C LEU A 386 -0.49 -24.19 -40.63
N ALA A 387 -1.08 -23.93 -41.79
CA ALA A 387 -0.83 -24.69 -43.01
C ALA A 387 0.54 -24.40 -43.67
N GLY A 388 1.12 -23.22 -43.42
CA GLY A 388 2.37 -22.76 -44.04
C GLY A 388 3.61 -22.88 -43.15
N SER A 389 4.04 -24.11 -42.82
CA SER A 389 5.28 -24.36 -42.06
C SER A 389 6.44 -24.92 -42.90
N GLU A 390 6.55 -24.49 -44.16
CA GLU A 390 7.78 -24.59 -44.94
C GLU A 390 8.17 -23.24 -45.55
N ALA A 391 9.47 -22.93 -45.51
CA ALA A 391 10.16 -21.86 -46.22
C ALA A 391 9.62 -20.42 -46.10
N THR A 392 9.97 -19.74 -45.00
CA THR A 392 10.57 -18.38 -45.11
C THR A 392 11.56 -18.15 -43.98
N GLU A 393 12.85 -18.02 -44.29
CA GLU A 393 13.82 -17.51 -43.32
C GLU A 393 13.62 -16.01 -43.14
N VAL A 394 13.42 -15.58 -41.89
CA VAL A 394 13.59 -14.18 -41.49
C VAL A 394 14.67 -14.17 -40.41
N ALA A 395 15.86 -13.71 -40.78
CA ALA A 395 17.04 -13.78 -39.91
C ALA A 395 16.86 -12.95 -38.63
N VAL A 396 16.83 -13.62 -37.48
CA VAL A 396 16.89 -12.96 -36.17
C VAL A 396 18.34 -12.56 -35.91
N HIS A 397 18.72 -11.35 -36.32
CA HIS A 397 20.01 -10.78 -35.96
C HIS A 397 20.07 -10.46 -34.45
N VAL A 398 20.54 -11.41 -33.67
CA VAL A 398 21.01 -11.17 -32.30
C VAL A 398 22.35 -10.44 -32.39
N ALA A 399 22.32 -9.11 -32.25
CA ALA A 399 23.52 -8.30 -32.18
C ALA A 399 24.08 -8.29 -30.75
N SER A 400 25.15 -9.05 -30.52
CA SER A 400 25.98 -8.94 -29.30
C SER A 400 26.78 -7.65 -29.33
N ALA A 401 26.81 -6.92 -28.21
CA ALA A 401 27.71 -5.78 -28.06
C ALA A 401 29.15 -6.23 -27.75
N SER A 402 30.11 -5.68 -28.49
CA SER A 402 31.56 -5.76 -28.23
C SER A 402 32.24 -4.53 -28.81
N ASP A 403 33.24 -3.99 -28.11
CA ASP A 403 33.77 -2.64 -28.33
C ASP A 403 34.57 -2.44 -29.62
N SER A 404 34.54 -1.21 -30.16
CA SER A 404 35.73 -0.52 -30.69
C SER A 404 35.48 0.97 -30.94
N ASP A 405 36.49 1.81 -30.73
CA ASP A 405 36.47 3.26 -30.96
C ASP A 405 36.21 3.66 -32.43
N GLY A 406 35.62 4.85 -32.62
CA GLY A 406 35.49 5.49 -33.93
C GLY A 406 34.86 6.88 -33.87
N VAL A 407 35.68 7.93 -33.81
CA VAL A 407 35.21 9.34 -33.85
C VAL A 407 34.97 9.78 -35.30
N VAL A 408 33.73 10.17 -35.62
CA VAL A 408 33.36 10.97 -36.79
C VAL A 408 32.30 11.99 -36.35
N GLU A 409 32.29 13.16 -36.97
CA GLU A 409 31.46 14.31 -36.59
C GLU A 409 30.03 14.27 -37.16
N LEU A 410 29.25 15.30 -36.81
CA LEU A 410 27.83 15.50 -37.09
C LEU A 410 27.52 15.74 -38.58
N ASP A 411 26.35 15.27 -39.03
CA ASP A 411 25.53 15.90 -40.06
C ASP A 411 24.04 15.54 -39.79
N ASP A 412 23.10 16.40 -40.21
CA ASP A 412 21.67 16.30 -39.86
C ASP A 412 20.89 15.26 -40.70
N GLU A 413 20.08 14.41 -40.06
CA GLU A 413 18.99 13.65 -40.72
C GLU A 413 17.60 14.01 -40.16
N GLU A 414 16.62 14.09 -41.06
CA GLU A 414 15.21 14.35 -40.72
C GLU A 414 14.57 13.21 -39.90
N PRO A 415 13.55 13.48 -39.06
CA PRO A 415 12.98 12.50 -38.15
C PRO A 415 12.27 11.35 -38.87
N VAL A 416 12.95 10.22 -38.99
CA VAL A 416 12.42 8.95 -39.53
C VAL A 416 11.09 8.60 -38.88
N SER A 417 10.06 8.45 -39.72
CA SER A 417 8.68 8.16 -39.30
C SER A 417 8.57 6.81 -38.58
N LYS A 418 8.59 6.85 -37.24
CA LYS A 418 8.14 5.72 -36.42
C LYS A 418 6.66 5.46 -36.72
N LYS A 419 6.36 4.25 -37.21
CA LYS A 419 4.98 3.78 -37.40
C LYS A 419 4.33 3.57 -36.04
N ASP A 420 3.65 4.60 -35.53
CA ASP A 420 2.80 4.51 -34.34
C ASP A 420 1.83 3.30 -34.45
N PHE A 421 1.60 2.62 -33.33
CA PHE A 421 0.62 1.53 -33.25
C PHE A 421 -0.78 2.05 -33.66
N ASN A 422 -1.43 1.38 -34.61
CA ASN A 422 -2.75 1.77 -35.09
C ASN A 422 -3.85 1.19 -34.19
N PHE A 423 -4.48 2.04 -33.37
CA PHE A 423 -5.49 1.62 -32.40
C PHE A 423 -6.77 1.07 -33.04
N ALA A 424 -7.06 1.38 -34.31
CA ALA A 424 -8.20 0.81 -35.07
C ALA A 424 -7.97 -0.64 -35.59
N THR A 425 -6.83 -1.26 -35.22
CA THR A 425 -6.53 -2.68 -35.51
C THR A 425 -6.93 -3.64 -34.38
N LEU A 426 -7.33 -3.11 -33.23
CA LEU A 426 -7.85 -3.85 -32.08
C LEU A 426 -9.33 -4.23 -32.28
N LEU A 427 -9.74 -5.33 -31.66
CA LEU A 427 -11.12 -5.82 -31.67
C LEU A 427 -11.68 -5.93 -30.24
N PRO A 428 -12.91 -5.47 -29.97
CA PRO A 428 -13.61 -5.79 -28.73
C PRO A 428 -13.83 -7.30 -28.61
N ALA A 429 -13.60 -7.85 -27.41
CA ALA A 429 -13.76 -9.30 -27.16
C ALA A 429 -15.19 -9.80 -27.42
N GLU A 430 -16.19 -8.94 -27.26
CA GLU A 430 -17.61 -9.25 -27.54
C GLU A 430 -17.84 -9.81 -28.94
N VAL A 431 -17.07 -9.37 -29.94
CA VAL A 431 -17.24 -9.80 -31.35
C VAL A 431 -16.99 -11.30 -31.52
N TRP A 432 -16.18 -11.91 -30.64
CA TRP A 432 -15.94 -13.37 -30.63
C TRP A 432 -17.04 -14.16 -29.91
N LYS A 433 -17.78 -13.55 -28.98
CA LYS A 433 -18.86 -14.21 -28.22
C LYS A 433 -20.05 -14.62 -29.10
N ASP A 434 -20.23 -13.96 -30.24
CA ASP A 434 -21.31 -14.24 -31.19
C ASP A 434 -21.03 -15.45 -32.09
N VAL A 435 -19.75 -15.74 -32.38
CA VAL A 435 -19.32 -16.83 -33.28
C VAL A 435 -18.84 -18.09 -32.57
N MET A 436 -18.56 -18.04 -31.27
CA MET A 436 -18.11 -19.21 -30.49
C MET A 436 -19.14 -20.37 -30.50
N PRO A 437 -18.68 -21.64 -30.46
CA PRO A 437 -19.56 -22.78 -30.25
C PRO A 437 -20.33 -22.68 -28.93
N VAL A 438 -21.51 -23.29 -28.89
CA VAL A 438 -22.41 -23.27 -27.72
C VAL A 438 -22.57 -24.68 -27.16
N ALA A 439 -22.76 -24.80 -25.85
CA ALA A 439 -23.02 -26.08 -25.22
C ALA A 439 -24.41 -26.60 -25.62
N LYS A 440 -24.50 -27.91 -25.92
CA LYS A 440 -25.74 -28.57 -26.35
C LYS A 440 -26.80 -28.51 -25.24
N PRO A 441 -28.09 -28.33 -25.58
CA PRO A 441 -29.15 -28.41 -24.58
C PRO A 441 -29.14 -29.78 -23.89
N ASN A 442 -29.11 -29.76 -22.55
CA ASN A 442 -28.91 -30.90 -21.63
C ASN A 442 -27.46 -31.42 -21.46
N TYR A 443 -26.42 -30.76 -22.00
CA TYR A 443 -25.04 -31.06 -21.58
C TYR A 443 -24.80 -30.57 -20.14
N ALA A 444 -24.33 -31.47 -19.27
CA ALA A 444 -23.90 -31.15 -17.91
C ALA A 444 -22.37 -31.20 -17.82
N PRO A 445 -21.68 -30.11 -17.46
CA PRO A 445 -20.22 -30.06 -17.50
C PRO A 445 -19.57 -30.98 -16.46
N ILE A 446 -18.53 -31.71 -16.87
CA ILE A 446 -17.76 -32.60 -16.01
C ILE A 446 -17.06 -31.79 -14.92
N THR A 447 -17.64 -31.82 -13.71
CA THR A 447 -17.10 -31.07 -12.57
C THR A 447 -16.00 -31.89 -11.88
N THR A 448 -14.77 -31.79 -12.37
CA THR A 448 -13.62 -32.55 -11.85
C THR A 448 -13.17 -32.03 -10.48
N ALA A 449 -13.69 -32.61 -9.40
CA ALA A 449 -13.05 -32.55 -8.09
C ALA A 449 -11.74 -33.37 -8.11
N PRO A 450 -10.67 -32.92 -7.42
CA PRO A 450 -9.41 -33.66 -7.38
C PRO A 450 -9.53 -34.92 -6.52
N SER A 451 -9.31 -36.10 -7.11
CA SER A 451 -9.22 -37.37 -6.40
C SER A 451 -7.88 -38.05 -6.63
N VAL A 452 -7.33 -38.64 -5.56
CA VAL A 452 -6.07 -39.38 -5.58
C VAL A 452 -6.31 -40.75 -6.25
N GLY A 453 -5.44 -41.12 -7.19
CA GLY A 453 -5.63 -42.31 -8.02
C GLY A 453 -5.32 -43.64 -7.32
N MET A 454 -5.82 -44.73 -7.91
CA MET A 454 -5.30 -46.09 -7.68
C MET A 454 -5.34 -46.91 -8.97
N GLN A 455 -4.71 -48.09 -8.96
CA GLN A 455 -4.19 -48.75 -10.16
C GLN A 455 -5.25 -49.51 -10.98
N ALA A 456 -4.99 -49.63 -12.28
CA ALA A 456 -5.76 -50.46 -13.20
C ALA A 456 -5.34 -51.94 -13.13
N GLN A 457 -6.31 -52.85 -13.11
CA GLN A 457 -6.08 -54.25 -13.51
C GLN A 457 -7.37 -54.89 -14.04
N LEU A 458 -7.39 -55.22 -15.33
CA LEU A 458 -8.45 -56.01 -15.97
C LEU A 458 -7.82 -57.17 -16.74
N GLY A 459 -8.13 -58.40 -16.31
CA GLY A 459 -7.79 -59.61 -17.06
C GLY A 459 -8.91 -59.98 -18.02
N LEU A 460 -8.57 -60.44 -19.23
CA LEU A 460 -9.53 -60.91 -20.23
C LEU A 460 -9.51 -62.44 -20.33
N SER A 461 -10.59 -63.08 -19.88
CA SER A 461 -10.92 -64.46 -20.24
C SER A 461 -11.71 -64.47 -21.56
N GLY A 462 -11.21 -65.17 -22.57
CA GLY A 462 -11.77 -65.13 -23.93
C GLY A 462 -12.96 -66.08 -24.18
N PHE A 463 -13.46 -66.04 -25.42
CA PHE A 463 -14.42 -66.99 -25.98
C PHE A 463 -14.05 -67.33 -27.43
N ILE A 464 -14.40 -68.54 -27.87
CA ILE A 464 -14.20 -69.03 -29.25
C ILE A 464 -15.54 -69.60 -29.75
N PRO A 465 -15.94 -69.30 -31.00
CA PRO A 465 -16.68 -70.27 -31.82
C PRO A 465 -15.90 -70.66 -33.10
N ALA A 466 -16.26 -71.80 -33.70
CA ALA A 466 -15.61 -72.37 -34.87
C ALA A 466 -16.31 -72.01 -36.21
N ALA A 467 -15.72 -72.42 -37.33
CA ALA A 467 -16.14 -72.10 -38.70
C ALA A 467 -16.64 -73.32 -39.50
N PRO A 468 -17.31 -73.10 -40.65
CA PRO A 468 -17.16 -73.87 -41.88
C PRO A 468 -16.26 -73.11 -42.89
N SER A 469 -15.46 -73.72 -43.79
CA SER A 469 -15.78 -74.67 -44.88
C SER A 469 -16.64 -74.03 -45.99
N ASP A 470 -16.26 -73.99 -47.28
CA ASP A 470 -14.98 -74.24 -48.03
C ASP A 470 -14.95 -73.23 -49.24
N ASP A 471 -14.13 -73.24 -50.31
CA ASP A 471 -13.12 -74.17 -50.87
C ASP A 471 -12.11 -73.45 -51.84
N ALA A 472 -11.05 -74.17 -52.23
CA ALA A 472 -10.32 -74.15 -53.50
C ALA A 472 -10.20 -72.84 -54.34
N ASN A 473 -9.31 -71.92 -53.94
CA ASN A 473 -8.45 -71.20 -54.91
C ASN A 473 -7.10 -70.71 -54.33
N TRP A 474 -6.54 -71.41 -53.35
CA TRP A 474 -5.54 -70.86 -52.41
C TRP A 474 -4.20 -71.60 -52.44
N VAL A 475 -3.37 -71.36 -53.47
CA VAL A 475 -1.96 -71.82 -53.49
C VAL A 475 -0.99 -70.69 -53.87
N SER A 476 -1.06 -70.13 -55.08
CA SER A 476 -0.08 -69.14 -55.55
C SER A 476 -0.03 -67.88 -54.69
N SER A 477 -1.19 -67.30 -54.33
CA SER A 477 -1.26 -66.08 -53.50
C SER A 477 -0.71 -66.28 -52.09
N LYS A 478 -0.68 -67.51 -51.57
CA LYS A 478 -0.25 -67.79 -50.19
C LYS A 478 1.22 -67.44 -49.97
N ILE A 479 2.08 -67.63 -50.97
CA ILE A 479 3.53 -67.41 -50.86
C ILE A 479 3.85 -65.91 -50.79
N GLN A 480 3.35 -65.10 -51.73
CA GLN A 480 3.54 -63.64 -51.69
C GLN A 480 2.92 -63.01 -50.42
N VAL A 481 1.75 -63.48 -50.00
CA VAL A 481 1.09 -62.95 -48.80
C VAL A 481 1.85 -63.33 -47.52
N THR A 482 2.36 -64.56 -47.39
CA THR A 482 3.18 -64.93 -46.22
C THR A 482 4.50 -64.18 -46.16
N GLN A 483 5.20 -64.00 -47.29
CA GLN A 483 6.42 -63.18 -47.36
C GLN A 483 6.15 -61.72 -46.94
N SER A 484 5.09 -61.11 -47.46
CA SER A 484 4.69 -59.75 -47.06
C SER A 484 4.30 -59.63 -45.58
N TYR A 485 3.64 -60.65 -45.00
CA TYR A 485 3.36 -60.69 -43.56
C TYR A 485 4.61 -60.89 -42.69
N GLU A 486 5.63 -61.62 -43.16
CA GLU A 486 6.91 -61.78 -42.45
C GLU A 486 7.75 -60.49 -42.50
N GLU A 487 7.73 -59.76 -43.61
CA GLU A 487 8.34 -58.44 -43.75
C GLU A 487 7.66 -57.40 -42.85
N MET A 488 6.32 -57.33 -42.87
CA MET A 488 5.55 -56.45 -41.97
C MET A 488 5.77 -56.80 -40.49
N ARG A 489 5.95 -58.09 -40.13
CA ARG A 489 6.28 -58.49 -38.76
C ARG A 489 7.66 -58.01 -38.33
N LYS A 490 8.69 -58.16 -39.18
CA LYS A 490 10.04 -57.64 -38.88
C LYS A 490 10.06 -56.13 -38.70
N GLU A 491 9.34 -55.38 -39.53
CA GLU A 491 9.25 -53.93 -39.39
C GLU A 491 8.46 -53.52 -38.13
N LEU A 492 7.39 -54.25 -37.78
CA LEU A 492 6.66 -54.05 -36.52
C LEU A 492 7.52 -54.37 -35.27
N GLU A 493 8.34 -55.42 -35.33
CA GLU A 493 9.29 -55.78 -34.26
C GLU A 493 10.40 -54.73 -34.11
N LYS A 494 10.92 -54.21 -35.22
CA LYS A 494 11.87 -53.09 -35.28
C LYS A 494 11.27 -51.81 -34.67
N GLN A 495 10.06 -51.44 -35.06
CA GLN A 495 9.36 -50.27 -34.48
C GLN A 495 9.05 -50.44 -32.99
N ARG A 496 8.73 -51.66 -32.54
CA ARG A 496 8.56 -51.96 -31.10
C ARG A 496 9.88 -51.79 -30.33
N ALA A 497 10.98 -52.33 -30.84
CA ALA A 497 12.30 -52.17 -30.23
C ALA A 497 12.75 -50.69 -30.16
N GLU A 498 12.41 -49.89 -31.17
CA GLU A 498 12.67 -48.44 -31.18
C GLU A 498 11.80 -47.67 -30.19
N VAL A 499 10.50 -48.00 -30.08
CA VAL A 499 9.60 -47.45 -29.05
C VAL A 499 10.06 -47.82 -27.63
N ASP A 500 10.50 -49.05 -27.40
CA ASP A 500 10.96 -49.49 -26.08
C ASP A 500 12.33 -48.89 -25.72
N LYS A 501 13.21 -48.62 -26.71
CA LYS A 501 14.41 -47.80 -26.53
C LYS A 501 14.06 -46.35 -26.15
N LEU A 502 13.12 -45.72 -26.86
CA LEU A 502 12.66 -44.35 -26.57
C LEU A 502 11.99 -44.23 -25.20
N ARG A 503 11.28 -45.28 -24.75
CA ARG A 503 10.75 -45.39 -23.38
C ARG A 503 11.88 -45.42 -22.35
N ALA A 504 12.87 -46.31 -22.51
CA ALA A 504 14.01 -46.38 -21.60
C ALA A 504 14.81 -45.05 -21.53
N GLU A 505 14.96 -44.34 -22.65
CA GLU A 505 15.55 -42.99 -22.66
C GLU A 505 14.68 -41.92 -21.97
N CYS A 506 13.36 -42.08 -22.00
CA CYS A 506 12.43 -41.21 -21.29
C CYS A 506 12.45 -41.48 -19.78
N ASP A 507 12.35 -42.75 -19.37
CA ASP A 507 12.39 -43.18 -17.98
C ASP A 507 13.71 -42.77 -17.29
N ALA A 508 14.84 -42.87 -18.01
CA ALA A 508 16.13 -42.36 -17.54
C ALA A 508 16.13 -40.84 -17.28
N LYS A 509 15.54 -40.05 -18.18
CA LYS A 509 15.39 -38.58 -18.02
C LYS A 509 14.43 -38.23 -16.89
N ILE A 510 13.37 -39.01 -16.70
CA ILE A 510 12.43 -38.86 -15.57
C ILE A 510 13.16 -39.14 -14.24
N ALA A 511 13.96 -40.21 -14.16
CA ALA A 511 14.76 -40.51 -12.97
C ALA A 511 15.80 -39.42 -12.65
N GLU A 512 16.47 -38.88 -13.68
CA GLU A 512 17.39 -37.74 -13.51
C GLU A 512 16.66 -36.48 -13.02
N ALA A 513 15.50 -36.17 -13.59
CA ALA A 513 14.66 -35.04 -13.17
C ALA A 513 14.15 -35.19 -11.73
N MET A 514 13.73 -36.39 -11.33
CA MET A 514 13.32 -36.69 -9.95
C MET A 514 14.48 -36.52 -8.97
N SER A 515 15.70 -36.95 -9.31
CA SER A 515 16.88 -36.75 -8.46
C SER A 515 17.22 -35.27 -8.29
N LYS A 516 17.14 -34.47 -9.37
CA LYS A 516 17.33 -33.01 -9.30
C LYS A 516 16.23 -32.33 -8.48
N ALA A 517 14.98 -32.77 -8.58
CA ALA A 517 13.87 -32.27 -7.77
C ALA A 517 14.10 -32.54 -6.26
N GLN A 518 14.53 -33.75 -5.90
CA GLN A 518 14.87 -34.10 -4.52
C GLN A 518 16.03 -33.27 -3.96
N GLN A 519 17.05 -32.98 -4.76
CA GLN A 519 18.16 -32.10 -4.36
C GLN A 519 17.69 -30.64 -4.16
N ALA A 520 16.82 -30.13 -5.04
CA ALA A 520 16.23 -28.81 -4.89
C ALA A 520 15.33 -28.71 -3.65
N GLU A 521 14.55 -29.75 -3.35
CA GLU A 521 13.73 -29.85 -2.14
C GLU A 521 14.57 -29.88 -0.86
N ALA A 522 15.61 -30.71 -0.78
CA ALA A 522 16.52 -30.71 0.36
C ALA A 522 17.19 -29.33 0.58
N SER A 523 17.55 -28.63 -0.51
CA SER A 523 18.08 -27.27 -0.43
C SER A 523 17.01 -26.26 0.03
N ARG A 524 15.75 -26.41 -0.40
CA ARG A 524 14.60 -25.59 0.02
C ARG A 524 14.34 -25.72 1.52
N ASP A 525 14.38 -26.94 2.06
CA ASP A 525 14.14 -27.17 3.49
C ASP A 525 15.33 -26.71 4.36
N SER A 526 16.57 -26.86 3.90
CA SER A 526 17.74 -26.27 4.58
C SER A 526 17.68 -24.74 4.62
N LEU A 527 17.18 -24.10 3.56
CA LEU A 527 16.95 -22.64 3.53
C LEU A 527 15.84 -22.22 4.50
N ASN A 528 14.71 -22.95 4.50
CA ASN A 528 13.59 -22.70 5.40
C ASN A 528 13.99 -22.86 6.88
N GLN A 529 14.78 -23.88 7.23
CA GLN A 529 15.31 -24.07 8.58
C GLN A 529 16.21 -22.90 9.00
N THR A 530 17.08 -22.44 8.08
CA THR A 530 17.95 -21.27 8.29
C THR A 530 17.13 -20.00 8.52
N LEU A 531 16.16 -19.70 7.64
CA LEU A 531 15.28 -18.54 7.77
C LEU A 531 14.49 -18.57 9.09
N THR A 532 13.96 -19.72 9.47
CA THR A 532 13.25 -19.92 10.76
C THR A 532 14.14 -19.60 11.97
N SER A 533 15.42 -19.95 11.91
CA SER A 533 16.39 -19.63 12.98
C SER A 533 16.70 -18.12 13.07
N GLN A 534 16.74 -17.44 11.91
CA GLN A 534 16.95 -15.99 11.84
C GLN A 534 15.73 -15.22 12.36
N LEU A 535 14.51 -15.66 12.00
CA LEU A 535 13.25 -15.09 12.52
C LEU A 535 13.18 -15.17 14.05
N LYS A 536 13.40 -16.35 14.65
CA LYS A 536 13.45 -16.50 16.12
C LYS A 536 14.53 -15.64 16.80
N THR A 537 15.64 -15.40 16.10
CA THR A 537 16.70 -14.49 16.58
C THR A 537 16.24 -13.02 16.52
N LYS A 538 15.49 -12.63 15.48
CA LYS A 538 14.92 -11.29 15.34
C LYS A 538 13.77 -11.01 16.31
N GLU A 539 12.89 -11.99 16.54
CA GLU A 539 11.85 -11.94 17.58
C GLU A 539 12.47 -11.69 18.96
N ARG A 540 13.54 -12.41 19.31
CA ARG A 540 14.27 -12.21 20.57
C ARG A 540 14.91 -10.82 20.67
N GLN A 541 15.49 -10.31 19.57
CA GLN A 541 16.03 -8.94 19.52
C GLN A 541 14.92 -7.88 19.69
N ALA A 542 13.74 -8.08 19.10
CA ALA A 542 12.60 -7.19 19.24
C ALA A 542 12.03 -7.18 20.67
N ALA A 543 11.88 -8.35 21.29
CA ALA A 543 11.45 -8.47 22.68
C ALA A 543 12.43 -7.80 23.67
N GLU A 544 13.74 -7.91 23.43
CA GLU A 544 14.74 -7.21 24.24
C GLU A 544 14.68 -5.68 24.04
N ALA A 545 14.46 -5.21 22.81
CA ALA A 545 14.30 -3.80 22.51
C ALA A 545 13.04 -3.20 23.19
N GLU A 546 11.92 -3.91 23.19
CA GLU A 546 10.69 -3.46 23.86
C GLU A 546 10.84 -3.43 25.39
N ASN A 547 11.49 -4.44 25.99
CA ASN A 547 11.82 -4.42 27.42
C ASN A 547 12.68 -3.20 27.80
N ARG A 548 13.67 -2.85 26.96
CA ARG A 548 14.47 -1.62 27.15
C ARG A 548 13.61 -0.36 27.01
N ARG A 549 12.65 -0.33 26.08
CA ARG A 549 11.70 0.80 25.90
C ARG A 549 10.85 1.03 27.15
N VAL A 550 10.31 -0.05 27.74
CA VAL A 550 9.49 0.02 28.97
C VAL A 550 10.29 0.59 30.15
N VAL A 551 11.56 0.23 30.31
CA VAL A 551 12.43 0.80 31.36
C VAL A 551 12.63 2.31 31.15
N ILE A 552 12.96 2.74 29.93
CA ILE A 552 13.13 4.16 29.60
C ILE A 552 11.81 4.94 29.83
N GLU A 553 10.67 4.33 29.52
CA GLU A 553 9.34 4.92 29.74
C GLU A 553 8.99 5.06 31.23
N GLN A 554 9.46 4.14 32.09
CA GLN A 554 9.37 4.28 33.55
C GLN A 554 10.28 5.40 34.09
N GLU A 555 11.52 5.50 33.61
CA GLU A 555 12.46 6.57 33.98
C GLU A 555 11.93 7.95 33.58
N LEU A 556 11.40 8.10 32.36
CA LEU A 556 10.79 9.35 31.88
C LEU A 556 9.61 9.79 32.74
N ASN A 557 8.77 8.86 33.21
CA ASN A 557 7.64 9.19 34.07
C ASN A 557 8.09 9.61 35.49
N ASN A 558 9.17 9.01 36.03
CA ASN A 558 9.79 9.45 37.28
C ASN A 558 10.35 10.89 37.16
N VAL A 559 11.12 11.17 36.10
CA VAL A 559 11.68 12.51 35.81
C VAL A 559 10.57 13.54 35.61
N ARG A 560 9.46 13.18 34.93
CA ARG A 560 8.29 14.05 34.78
C ARG A 560 7.64 14.40 36.12
N GLY A 561 7.53 13.44 37.04
CA GLY A 561 7.02 13.69 38.40
C GLY A 561 7.90 14.67 39.18
N GLN A 562 9.24 14.46 39.16
CA GLN A 562 10.19 15.36 39.81
C GLN A 562 10.16 16.79 39.25
N LEU A 563 9.98 16.94 37.94
CA LEU A 563 9.78 18.24 37.30
C LEU A 563 8.49 18.93 37.77
N GLN A 564 7.38 18.20 37.88
CA GLN A 564 6.12 18.74 38.39
C GLN A 564 6.24 19.27 39.83
N THR A 565 6.89 18.50 40.72
CA THR A 565 7.17 18.95 42.10
C THR A 565 7.99 20.24 42.11
N ARG A 566 9.10 20.29 41.36
CA ARG A 566 9.95 21.49 41.27
C ARG A 566 9.24 22.71 40.69
N THR A 567 8.32 22.53 39.74
CA THR A 567 7.51 23.65 39.24
C THR A 567 6.55 24.19 40.28
N ALA A 568 5.96 23.33 41.13
CA ALA A 568 5.11 23.77 42.22
C ALA A 568 5.92 24.53 43.30
N GLU A 569 7.06 23.97 43.73
CA GLU A 569 7.98 24.60 44.69
C GLU A 569 8.43 25.99 44.22
N ARG A 570 8.79 26.13 42.93
CA ARG A 570 9.17 27.41 42.32
C ARG A 570 8.03 28.43 42.33
N ASP A 571 6.82 27.99 42.01
CA ASP A 571 5.66 28.88 41.88
C ASP A 571 5.11 29.30 43.25
N ASP A 572 5.26 28.48 44.30
CA ASP A 572 5.01 28.88 45.69
C ASP A 572 6.08 29.83 46.22
N ASN A 573 7.37 29.57 45.97
CA ASN A 573 8.45 30.52 46.29
C ASN A 573 8.25 31.90 45.60
N ALA A 574 7.67 31.93 44.40
CA ALA A 574 7.32 33.17 43.71
C ALA A 574 6.18 33.93 44.41
N ARG A 575 5.16 33.23 44.93
CA ARG A 575 4.07 33.83 45.72
C ARG A 575 4.60 34.46 47.01
N ASP A 576 5.47 33.75 47.73
CA ASP A 576 6.03 34.25 48.99
C ASP A 576 6.96 35.45 48.81
N ARG A 577 7.77 35.48 47.74
CA ARG A 577 8.55 36.66 47.35
C ARG A 577 7.65 37.89 47.15
N ASP A 578 6.53 37.72 46.44
CA ASP A 578 5.64 38.83 46.10
C ASP A 578 4.79 39.28 47.32
N ASN A 579 4.44 38.35 48.22
CA ASN A 579 3.88 38.65 49.55
C ASN A 579 4.84 39.49 50.41
N VAL A 580 6.12 39.10 50.49
CA VAL A 580 7.16 39.86 51.22
C VAL A 580 7.33 41.25 50.62
N LYS A 581 7.30 41.39 49.29
CA LYS A 581 7.41 42.68 48.60
C LYS A 581 6.29 43.64 48.99
N MET A 582 5.02 43.21 48.95
CA MET A 582 3.88 44.05 49.37
C MET A 582 4.00 44.52 50.83
N ARG A 583 4.49 43.65 51.73
CA ARG A 583 4.66 43.95 53.15
C ARG A 583 5.77 44.98 53.40
N LEU A 584 6.86 44.91 52.62
CA LEU A 584 7.93 45.91 52.61
C LEU A 584 7.47 47.26 52.07
N GLU A 585 6.62 47.27 51.03
CA GLU A 585 6.02 48.49 50.49
C GLU A 585 5.06 49.16 51.50
N SER A 586 4.25 48.40 52.24
CA SER A 586 3.40 48.93 53.34
C SER A 586 4.21 49.59 54.45
N THR A 587 5.17 48.85 55.03
CA THR A 587 6.01 49.36 56.13
C THR A 587 6.86 50.56 55.73
N THR A 588 7.30 50.63 54.47
CA THR A 588 7.98 51.82 53.91
C THR A 588 7.05 53.04 53.85
N ASN A 589 5.78 52.85 53.46
CA ASN A 589 4.79 53.93 53.43
C ASN A 589 4.41 54.42 54.84
N GLU A 590 4.23 53.51 55.79
CA GLU A 590 4.00 53.83 57.22
C GLU A 590 5.16 54.65 57.80
N LEU A 591 6.40 54.30 57.46
CA LEU A 591 7.61 55.07 57.81
C LEU A 591 7.61 56.49 57.21
N ASN A 592 7.21 56.63 55.94
CA ASN A 592 7.13 57.94 55.29
C ASN A 592 6.04 58.82 55.92
N VAL A 593 4.90 58.23 56.30
CA VAL A 593 3.85 58.93 57.08
C VAL A 593 4.39 59.37 58.45
N ALA A 594 5.03 58.48 59.21
CA ALA A 594 5.62 58.82 60.51
C ALA A 594 6.69 59.92 60.39
N ARG A 595 7.51 59.88 59.33
CA ARG A 595 8.53 60.90 59.04
C ARG A 595 7.92 62.27 58.70
N SER A 596 6.74 62.31 58.08
CA SER A 596 6.03 63.56 57.77
C SER A 596 5.55 64.32 59.01
N GLN A 597 5.21 63.58 60.08
CA GLN A 597 4.64 64.13 61.32
C GLN A 597 5.68 64.75 62.27
N LEU A 598 6.98 64.66 61.95
CA LEU A 598 8.06 65.21 62.75
C LEU A 598 8.32 66.70 62.48
N ILE A 599 8.39 67.48 63.57
CA ILE A 599 8.58 68.94 63.60
C ILE A 599 9.93 69.35 62.95
N PRO A 600 9.99 70.45 62.17
CA PRO A 600 11.24 70.96 61.62
C PRO A 600 12.26 71.30 62.74
N GLY A 601 13.32 70.51 62.84
CA GLY A 601 14.36 70.62 63.87
C GLY A 601 14.87 69.27 64.39
N GLU A 602 14.01 68.26 64.52
CA GLU A 602 14.43 66.88 64.89
C GLU A 602 14.68 65.97 63.67
N ARG A 603 14.42 66.46 62.46
CA ARG A 603 14.59 65.71 61.20
C ARG A 603 16.04 65.28 60.90
N ASP A 604 17.03 65.96 61.48
CA ASP A 604 18.47 65.67 61.32
C ASP A 604 18.99 64.60 62.31
N GLN A 605 18.12 63.95 63.10
CA GLN A 605 18.50 62.93 64.09
C GLN A 605 17.93 61.53 63.78
N LEU A 606 17.33 61.31 62.60
CA LEU A 606 16.79 60.02 62.17
C LEU A 606 17.62 59.42 61.03
N HIS A 607 18.43 58.40 61.34
CA HIS A 607 19.22 57.66 60.34
C HIS A 607 18.71 56.23 60.19
N ILE A 608 18.29 55.89 58.97
CA ILE A 608 17.87 54.54 58.56
C ILE A 608 19.06 53.87 57.87
N PHE A 609 19.37 52.62 58.25
CA PHE A 609 20.47 51.86 57.67
C PHE A 609 19.96 50.53 57.10
N HIS A 610 20.34 50.22 55.87
CA HIS A 610 20.12 48.91 55.26
C HIS A 610 21.35 48.04 55.53
N VAL A 611 21.16 46.84 56.10
CA VAL A 611 22.26 45.93 56.46
C VAL A 611 22.04 44.58 55.75
N GLN A 612 22.99 44.21 54.91
CA GLN A 612 22.96 43.01 54.09
C GLN A 612 24.15 42.12 54.44
N TRP A 613 23.92 40.81 54.60
CA TRP A 613 25.04 39.87 54.78
C TRP A 613 25.83 39.80 53.47
N GLY A 614 27.10 40.20 53.53
CA GLY A 614 27.84 40.69 52.36
C GLY A 614 28.21 39.66 51.29
N GLN A 615 28.37 40.16 50.06
CA GLN A 615 29.08 39.47 48.98
C GLN A 615 30.60 39.58 49.20
N SER A 616 31.27 38.48 49.52
CA SER A 616 32.71 38.30 49.33
C SER A 616 33.06 36.82 49.23
N LEU A 617 34.10 36.47 48.46
CA LEU A 617 34.51 35.08 48.28
C LEU A 617 35.30 34.57 49.49
N PRO A 618 35.22 33.27 49.83
CA PRO A 618 36.05 32.68 50.86
C PRO A 618 37.49 32.52 50.37
N VAL A 619 38.44 33.13 51.08
CA VAL A 619 39.81 32.58 51.20
C VAL A 619 39.83 31.65 52.42
N GLN A 620 40.77 30.71 52.43
CA GLN A 620 40.72 29.49 53.22
C GLN A 620 41.01 29.65 54.73
N LEU A 621 40.67 28.58 55.46
CA LEU A 621 41.07 28.24 56.83
C LEU A 621 40.37 28.99 57.97
N GLY A 622 40.31 28.32 59.13
CA GLY A 622 39.41 28.65 60.22
C GLY A 622 39.97 29.70 61.18
N GLY A 623 39.13 30.68 61.49
CA GLY A 623 39.35 31.72 62.50
C GLY A 623 38.06 32.52 62.67
N VAL A 624 37.73 32.92 63.90
CA VAL A 624 36.52 33.70 64.19
C VAL A 624 36.87 35.20 64.17
N ILE A 625 35.84 36.03 63.97
CA ILE A 625 35.85 37.50 64.02
C ILE A 625 36.37 38.16 62.73
N ASP A 626 35.43 38.70 61.97
CA ASP A 626 35.64 40.00 61.33
C ASP A 626 34.41 40.90 61.55
N LYS A 627 34.59 42.22 61.57
CA LYS A 627 33.57 43.17 62.08
C LYS A 627 32.89 43.92 60.95
N CYS A 628 31.57 43.75 60.82
CA CYS A 628 30.75 44.56 59.92
C CYS A 628 30.69 46.02 60.44
N TYR A 629 31.20 46.95 59.64
CA TYR A 629 31.12 48.39 59.88
C TYR A 629 30.16 49.06 58.91
N SER A 630 29.33 49.96 59.42
CA SER A 630 28.53 50.89 58.63
C SER A 630 29.08 52.31 58.78
N TYR A 631 29.11 53.08 57.69
CA TYR A 631 29.57 54.46 57.67
C TYR A 631 28.39 55.40 57.42
N HIS A 632 28.18 56.36 58.32
CA HIS A 632 27.21 57.45 58.09
C HIS A 632 27.77 58.49 57.09
N SER A 633 26.95 59.44 56.63
CA SER A 633 27.31 60.48 55.64
C SER A 633 28.52 61.39 56.00
N GLN A 634 28.98 61.39 57.25
CA GLN A 634 30.23 62.06 57.68
C GLN A 634 31.41 61.08 57.93
N ASN A 635 31.35 59.91 57.30
CA ASN A 635 32.40 58.87 57.22
C ASN A 635 33.04 58.37 58.54
N ARG A 636 32.25 58.19 59.61
CA ARG A 636 32.68 57.49 60.85
C ARG A 636 32.10 56.08 60.88
N PRO A 637 32.90 55.06 61.28
CA PRO A 637 32.42 53.69 61.41
C PRO A 637 31.61 53.49 62.69
N ILE A 638 30.45 52.85 62.57
CA ILE A 638 29.66 52.34 63.71
C ILE A 638 29.92 50.83 63.82
N PRO A 639 30.42 50.31 64.96
CA PRO A 639 30.60 48.88 65.16
C PRO A 639 29.25 48.21 65.46
N ILE A 640 28.91 47.16 64.71
CA ILE A 640 27.75 46.30 64.96
C ILE A 640 28.25 44.97 65.52
N THR A 641 27.64 44.47 66.61
CA THR A 641 27.96 43.16 67.18
C THR A 641 27.28 42.04 66.40
N VAL A 642 27.96 40.89 66.30
CA VAL A 642 27.53 39.76 65.45
C VAL A 642 26.18 39.17 65.88
N GLU A 643 25.80 39.33 67.16
CA GLU A 643 24.48 38.96 67.73
C GLU A 643 23.27 39.60 67.02
N PHE A 644 23.48 40.58 66.13
CA PHE A 644 22.43 41.11 65.26
C PHE A 644 21.92 40.06 64.23
N PHE A 645 22.72 39.03 63.94
CA PHE A 645 22.28 37.84 63.22
C PHE A 645 22.35 36.60 64.13
N ASN A 646 21.31 35.79 64.06
CA ASN A 646 21.07 34.59 64.85
C ASN A 646 21.84 33.40 64.25
N ASN A 647 22.11 32.35 65.03
CA ASN A 647 22.61 31.07 64.49
C ASN A 647 21.63 30.38 63.49
N GLN A 648 20.42 30.91 63.32
CA GLN A 648 19.46 30.48 62.30
C GLN A 648 19.61 31.23 60.96
N ASP A 649 20.24 32.41 60.92
CA ASP A 649 20.48 33.20 59.70
C ASP A 649 21.67 32.66 58.88
N SER A 650 21.89 31.35 58.87
CA SER A 650 23.13 30.71 58.39
C SER A 650 23.33 30.68 56.86
N LEU A 651 22.39 31.25 56.09
CA LEU A 651 22.39 31.26 54.63
C LEU A 651 22.95 32.57 54.05
N ARG A 652 23.74 32.45 52.98
CA ARG A 652 24.29 33.60 52.24
C ARG A 652 23.18 34.30 51.46
N GLY A 653 23.10 35.63 51.59
CA GLY A 653 22.12 36.49 50.88
C GLY A 653 21.11 37.20 51.78
N THR A 654 20.97 36.76 53.04
CA THR A 654 20.02 37.35 54.02
C THR A 654 20.24 38.85 54.20
N SER A 655 19.17 39.63 54.08
CA SER A 655 19.15 41.08 54.31
C SER A 655 18.21 41.42 55.47
N LYS A 656 18.61 42.32 56.38
CA LYS A 656 17.81 42.77 57.52
C LYS A 656 17.82 44.29 57.62
N LEU A 657 16.64 44.91 57.58
CA LEU A 657 16.48 46.34 57.77
C LEU A 657 16.51 46.67 59.28
N ALA A 658 17.28 47.68 59.69
CA ALA A 658 17.28 48.16 61.07
C ALA A 658 17.24 49.69 61.15
N ILE A 659 16.38 50.19 62.05
CA ILE A 659 16.08 51.61 62.20
C ILE A 659 16.64 52.06 63.56
N PHE A 660 17.67 52.90 63.52
CA PHE A 660 18.36 53.36 64.71
C PHE A 660 17.99 54.81 65.03
N VAL A 661 17.04 54.98 65.95
CA VAL A 661 16.69 56.29 66.51
C VAL A 661 17.60 56.59 67.69
N TYR A 662 18.45 57.62 67.59
CA TYR A 662 19.31 58.04 68.70
C TYR A 662 19.26 59.55 68.89
N ARG A 663 19.10 60.01 70.14
CA ARG A 663 19.11 61.43 70.48
C ARG A 663 20.51 61.84 70.91
N LYS A 664 21.11 62.81 70.23
CA LYS A 664 22.52 63.22 70.46
C LYS A 664 22.68 64.10 71.71
N ASN A 665 22.31 63.60 72.90
CA ASN A 665 22.58 64.27 74.17
C ASN A 665 22.47 63.37 75.42
N LYS A 666 23.40 62.40 75.56
CA LYS A 666 24.10 61.97 76.81
C LYS A 666 24.94 60.72 76.52
N SER A 667 26.09 60.61 77.18
CA SER A 667 26.96 59.43 77.11
C SER A 667 26.37 58.26 77.92
N GLY A 668 25.87 57.24 77.23
CA GLY A 668 25.31 56.02 77.82
C GLY A 668 25.02 54.97 76.74
N PRO A 669 24.76 53.71 77.10
CA PRO A 669 24.56 52.63 76.13
C PRO A 669 23.28 52.85 75.30
N ILE A 670 23.38 52.57 73.99
CA ILE A 670 22.30 52.74 73.03
C ILE A 670 21.22 51.68 73.28
N LYS A 671 20.05 52.09 73.78
CA LYS A 671 18.89 51.21 73.86
C LYS A 671 18.22 51.08 72.48
N VAL A 672 18.61 50.03 71.75
CA VAL A 672 17.91 49.59 70.54
C VAL A 672 16.49 49.16 70.92
N LYS A 673 15.48 49.68 70.21
CA LYS A 673 14.09 49.22 70.30
C LYS A 673 13.66 48.67 68.94
N GLY A 674 14.19 47.49 68.60
CA GLY A 674 13.94 46.86 67.31
C GLY A 674 12.54 46.24 67.25
N ALA A 675 11.85 46.45 66.13
CA ALA A 675 10.96 45.45 65.58
C ALA A 675 11.81 44.53 64.70
N MET A 676 11.79 43.22 64.95
CA MET A 676 12.45 42.22 64.11
C MET A 676 11.40 41.55 63.23
N GLU A 677 11.41 41.84 61.93
CA GLU A 677 10.93 40.91 60.91
C GLU A 677 12.16 40.41 60.14
N ALA A 678 12.33 39.08 60.06
CA ALA A 678 13.42 38.44 59.34
C ALA A 678 12.86 37.82 58.05
N SER A 679 13.43 38.18 56.91
CA SER A 679 12.98 37.73 55.59
C SER A 679 14.01 36.77 54.98
N THR A 680 13.71 35.47 55.00
CA THR A 680 14.55 34.46 54.34
C THR A 680 14.31 34.49 52.83
N LEU A 681 15.12 35.24 52.10
CA LEU A 681 15.19 35.16 50.64
C LEU A 681 16.23 34.10 50.24
N VAL A 682 15.74 32.93 49.81
CA VAL A 682 16.56 31.94 49.11
C VAL A 682 16.66 32.36 47.64
N PHE A 683 17.88 32.45 47.14
CA PHE A 683 18.18 32.54 45.71
C PHE A 683 18.88 31.25 45.29
N ASP A 684 18.31 30.55 44.31
CA ASP A 684 18.99 29.58 43.44
C ASP A 684 19.51 30.32 42.18
#